data_AF-A0A137Q4Z0-F1
#
_entry.id   AF-A0A137Q4Z0-F1
#
_cell.length_a   1.000
_cell.length_b   1.000
_cell.length_c   1.000
_cell.angle_alpha   90.00
_cell.angle_beta   90.00
_cell.angle_gamma   90.00
#
_symmetry.space_group_name_H-M   'P 1'
#
loop_
_entity.id
_entity.type
_entity.pdbx_description
1 polymer ?
#
loop_
_entity_poly.entity_id
_entity_poly.type
_entity_poly.pdbx_seq_one_letter_code
_entity_poly.pdbx_strand_id
1 'polypeptide(L)'
;MTTLESPRPVGVRTLKRSNPSTIQDKFLVRYTGWYACPGDGDPLRRGHHGWLQWFNFRSPDMKNPCIDLFPDVYSYSPPELYPVPGLTTNNNQQTFLFSSRNPITVQRHFHWMAEHGVDGAFFQRWAVSLGKGQDLRKSLNDEVIDHVREAAEKEGRVFAIEYSVRDVSANDVALADVLEQDWKNLVYEKGVLNSPNYLRENGKPVILLSHLGWRDAGLTPALVRSIVAMFRRITPGRAYVMAYLHHFWRTLEDDADPNPEFLDVWLNEFDAICPNTCTNNGERMKADMEFIRKRLEGGQKTVDYIPSVSPGESRHNSTGGNNKWNKIKRDGGRSLWNEIYDASMLGVQTMYGLSWDDYCSGNALLPVVPHKNLLPQSNKCKFMALDEDGHDLPPDWYMRICGLAAEALHEKRSLPREIPWQNLVDYWANHPRHERTSIHTSRRSNISERKAKTPNNTPDLQKGKVISKASGQSSLSLYGSRSHSANIPEAKEESKATNEGSSGAELSAKLGDDQFETSLQLLSRVLTQRASVGKRLAAIHLDQVLDEENPVDFEEKTQKRILSLLSGLSKSAQVFPARCKLTAVQCNLNIPLHQGGFGYVCKGIYNSHTVCVKAVRLYAEEKASARFLRAQAKELILWSHLSHPNIIPFYGVWVPDETAQICMVSPWMTNGDLNRYLRAVIDVPRLPLLSDVIHGLDYLHKIKIVHADLKAANVLVSDIGRAMLADFGISHIASTRLATTTIVSLGTPQWTAPELAIGDGINGPTPKSDIWSFGCVVYEVVQVLTGNTPFHWYRMSHQILAAMMRHSATPLQVPIEDGASQIDGRLRNMMKRCFNYVEKDRPTSGDIIQFFVELNIVDKRPLPTNDTVLLAARKARADIKIDYDRVYKMLRTIRDTPLEQDQKSDDEVQ
;
A
#
# COMPACT_ATOMS: atom_id res chain seq x y z
N MET A 1 -58.07 -23.98 23.51
CA MET A 1 -57.53 -23.03 24.50
C MET A 1 -56.54 -23.78 25.38
N THR A 2 -55.24 -23.59 25.15
CA THR A 2 -54.16 -23.88 26.12
C THR A 2 -52.91 -23.13 25.63
N THR A 3 -52.78 -21.92 26.16
CA THR A 3 -51.56 -21.15 26.48
C THR A 3 -50.29 -21.39 25.65
N LEU A 4 -49.97 -20.41 24.80
CA LEU A 4 -48.62 -20.08 24.32
C LEU A 4 -47.69 -19.81 25.50
N GLU A 5 -46.66 -20.63 25.68
CA GLU A 5 -45.51 -20.29 26.51
C GLU A 5 -44.71 -19.17 25.83
N SER A 6 -44.46 -18.09 26.57
CA SER A 6 -43.58 -16.99 26.18
C SER A 6 -42.14 -17.49 25.96
N PRO A 7 -41.40 -16.97 24.95
CA PRO A 7 -40.02 -17.37 24.71
C PRO A 7 -39.13 -16.94 25.89
N ARG A 8 -38.37 -17.91 26.43
CA ARG A 8 -37.34 -17.68 27.44
C ARG A 8 -36.26 -16.71 26.89
N PRO A 9 -35.68 -15.82 27.72
CA PRO A 9 -34.66 -14.89 27.25
C PRO A 9 -33.42 -15.64 26.77
N VAL A 10 -33.04 -15.38 25.52
CA VAL A 10 -31.81 -15.89 24.90
C VAL A 10 -30.62 -15.24 25.60
N GLY A 11 -29.90 -16.00 26.43
CA GLY A 11 -28.62 -15.56 26.98
C GLY A 11 -27.64 -15.23 25.85
N VAL A 12 -26.88 -14.14 26.00
CA VAL A 12 -25.84 -13.73 25.06
C VAL A 12 -24.79 -14.84 25.01
N ARG A 13 -24.68 -15.49 23.86
CA ARG A 13 -23.74 -16.58 23.59
C ARG A 13 -22.40 -15.99 23.10
N THR A 14 -21.29 -16.30 23.76
CA THR A 14 -19.95 -15.77 23.40
C THR A 14 -19.10 -16.90 22.81
N LEU A 15 -18.48 -16.69 21.64
CA LEU A 15 -17.54 -17.65 21.03
C LEU A 15 -16.32 -17.86 21.96
N LYS A 16 -15.91 -19.11 22.17
CA LYS A 16 -14.72 -19.47 22.97
C LYS A 16 -13.48 -18.97 22.24
N ARG A 17 -12.75 -17.98 22.78
CA ARG A 17 -11.57 -17.37 22.15
C ARG A 17 -10.33 -18.27 22.27
N SER A 18 -9.47 -18.27 21.25
CA SER A 18 -8.18 -18.98 21.32
C SER A 18 -7.15 -18.16 22.11
N ASN A 19 -6.38 -18.82 22.97
CA ASN A 19 -5.31 -18.17 23.75
C ASN A 19 -4.13 -17.79 22.84
N PRO A 20 -3.78 -16.49 22.67
CA PRO A 20 -2.68 -16.05 21.82
C PRO A 20 -1.29 -16.22 22.45
N SER A 21 -1.19 -16.57 23.73
CA SER A 21 0.07 -16.55 24.49
C SER A 21 0.87 -17.85 24.42
N THR A 22 0.32 -18.88 23.79
CA THR A 22 0.98 -20.17 23.61
C THR A 22 0.58 -20.82 22.30
N ILE A 23 1.46 -21.65 21.73
CA ILE A 23 1.13 -22.56 20.62
C ILE A 23 0.48 -23.86 21.11
N GLN A 24 0.66 -24.20 22.39
CA GLN A 24 0.27 -25.50 22.95
C GLN A 24 -1.25 -25.66 23.06
N ASP A 25 -1.68 -26.92 23.00
CA ASP A 25 -3.07 -27.37 23.02
C ASP A 25 -3.88 -26.69 21.88
N LYS A 26 -3.36 -26.71 20.64
CA LYS A 26 -4.00 -26.04 19.48
C LYS A 26 -4.01 -26.84 18.18
N PHE A 27 -5.11 -26.64 17.43
CA PHE A 27 -5.17 -26.98 16.01
C PHE A 27 -5.00 -25.71 15.16
N LEU A 28 -3.83 -25.55 14.57
CA LEU A 28 -3.47 -24.40 13.73
C LEU A 28 -3.48 -24.80 12.27
N VAL A 29 -3.75 -23.86 11.35
CA VAL A 29 -3.83 -24.18 9.91
C VAL A 29 -2.99 -23.22 9.08
N ARG A 30 -2.55 -23.68 7.90
CA ARG A 30 -2.01 -22.78 6.88
C ARG A 30 -3.14 -22.00 6.19
N TYR A 31 -2.96 -20.70 6.00
CA TYR A 31 -3.86 -19.84 5.22
C TYR A 31 -3.08 -19.12 4.12
N THR A 32 -3.45 -19.33 2.86
CA THR A 32 -2.71 -18.84 1.69
C THR A 32 -3.19 -17.46 1.22
N GLY A 33 -4.50 -17.22 1.20
CA GLY A 33 -5.10 -15.91 0.92
C GLY A 33 -4.77 -15.34 -0.47
N TRP A 34 -4.49 -16.18 -1.46
CA TRP A 34 -3.94 -15.76 -2.76
C TRP A 34 -4.94 -15.70 -3.93
N TYR A 35 -6.23 -15.95 -3.66
CA TYR A 35 -7.27 -15.92 -4.71
C TYR A 35 -7.73 -14.50 -4.99
N ALA A 36 -7.76 -14.11 -6.26
CA ALA A 36 -8.30 -12.83 -6.69
C ALA A 36 -9.29 -13.01 -7.84
N CYS A 37 -10.20 -12.07 -7.99
CA CYS A 37 -11.25 -12.04 -9.00
C CYS A 37 -11.28 -10.69 -9.74
N PRO A 38 -11.70 -10.63 -11.01
CA PRO A 38 -11.89 -9.35 -11.67
C PRO A 38 -12.94 -8.49 -10.94
N GLY A 39 -12.59 -7.23 -10.69
CA GLY A 39 -13.45 -6.27 -9.98
C GLY A 39 -13.31 -6.28 -8.46
N ASP A 40 -12.39 -7.07 -7.90
CA ASP A 40 -12.12 -7.12 -6.46
C ASP A 40 -11.17 -6.02 -5.94
N GLY A 41 -10.65 -5.18 -6.83
CA GLY A 41 -9.70 -4.11 -6.53
C GLY A 41 -8.84 -3.77 -7.74
N ASP A 42 -7.75 -3.01 -7.51
CA ASP A 42 -6.82 -2.66 -8.59
C ASP A 42 -6.18 -3.91 -9.22
N PRO A 43 -5.96 -3.94 -10.55
CA PRO A 43 -5.42 -5.12 -11.22
C PRO A 43 -4.03 -5.54 -10.70
N LEU A 44 -3.92 -6.79 -10.23
CA LEU A 44 -2.69 -7.37 -9.67
C LEU A 44 -1.62 -7.75 -10.72
N ARG A 45 -1.90 -7.58 -12.02
CA ARG A 45 -0.93 -7.74 -13.12
C ARG A 45 -1.48 -7.05 -14.37
N ARG A 46 -0.65 -6.26 -15.07
CA ARG A 46 -1.04 -5.71 -16.38
C ARG A 46 -1.34 -6.85 -17.36
N GLY A 47 -2.51 -6.81 -17.99
CA GLY A 47 -2.97 -7.84 -18.93
C GLY A 47 -3.40 -9.16 -18.27
N HIS A 48 -3.46 -9.25 -16.93
CA HIS A 48 -4.05 -10.39 -16.24
C HIS A 48 -5.55 -10.18 -16.08
N HIS A 49 -6.34 -11.22 -16.35
CA HIS A 49 -7.80 -11.19 -16.36
C HIS A 49 -8.46 -11.14 -14.95
N GLY A 50 -7.73 -10.73 -13.92
CA GLY A 50 -8.24 -10.66 -12.53
C GLY A 50 -8.35 -11.99 -11.76
N TRP A 51 -8.60 -13.13 -12.41
CA TRP A 51 -8.79 -14.43 -11.76
C TRP A 51 -7.51 -15.12 -11.24
N LEU A 52 -6.73 -14.45 -10.40
CA LEU A 52 -5.44 -14.97 -9.93
C LEU A 52 -5.66 -16.27 -9.14
N GLN A 53 -4.84 -17.28 -9.46
CA GLN A 53 -4.82 -18.58 -8.78
C GLN A 53 -6.10 -19.41 -8.94
N TRP A 54 -7.17 -18.86 -9.51
CA TRP A 54 -8.29 -19.63 -10.07
C TRP A 54 -7.98 -20.09 -11.50
N PHE A 55 -7.44 -19.20 -12.33
CA PHE A 55 -7.05 -19.45 -13.73
C PHE A 55 -5.73 -18.72 -14.02
N ASN A 56 -4.69 -19.42 -14.52
CA ASN A 56 -3.33 -18.84 -14.65
C ASN A 56 -2.96 -18.33 -16.06
N PHE A 57 -3.90 -18.33 -17.03
CA PHE A 57 -3.63 -17.98 -18.44
C PHE A 57 -4.46 -16.79 -18.93
N ARG A 58 -4.01 -16.08 -20.00
CA ARG A 58 -4.43 -14.74 -20.48
C ARG A 58 -5.94 -14.42 -20.62
N SER A 59 -6.85 -15.36 -20.41
CA SER A 59 -8.30 -15.18 -20.32
C SER A 59 -8.90 -16.30 -19.43
N PRO A 60 -10.03 -16.10 -18.71
CA PRO A 60 -10.79 -17.19 -18.10
C PRO A 60 -11.47 -18.04 -19.19
N ASP A 61 -10.70 -18.63 -20.10
CA ASP A 61 -11.21 -19.35 -21.27
C ASP A 61 -11.55 -20.82 -20.96
N MET A 62 -11.62 -21.17 -19.67
CA MET A 62 -11.90 -22.50 -19.13
C MET A 62 -10.93 -23.60 -19.60
N LYS A 63 -9.84 -23.27 -20.30
CA LYS A 63 -8.89 -24.28 -20.80
C LYS A 63 -7.91 -24.74 -19.72
N ASN A 64 -7.54 -23.86 -18.79
CA ASN A 64 -6.45 -24.11 -17.85
C ASN A 64 -6.78 -23.59 -16.43
N PRO A 65 -7.76 -24.20 -15.73
CA PRO A 65 -7.98 -23.88 -14.31
C PRO A 65 -6.77 -24.29 -13.48
N CYS A 66 -6.62 -23.66 -12.32
CA CYS A 66 -5.56 -23.99 -11.36
C CYS A 66 -6.02 -24.96 -10.28
N ILE A 67 -7.33 -25.21 -10.20
CA ILE A 67 -7.95 -26.03 -9.18
C ILE A 67 -8.48 -27.32 -9.80
N ASP A 68 -8.36 -28.42 -9.06
CA ASP A 68 -9.17 -29.61 -9.30
C ASP A 68 -10.42 -29.54 -8.41
N LEU A 69 -10.21 -29.35 -7.10
CA LEU A 69 -11.23 -29.26 -6.07
C LEU A 69 -12.05 -27.97 -6.20
N PHE A 70 -13.37 -28.09 -6.34
CA PHE A 70 -14.25 -26.93 -6.55
C PHE A 70 -14.85 -26.42 -5.23
N PRO A 71 -14.75 -25.12 -4.92
CA PRO A 71 -15.29 -24.57 -3.67
C PRO A 71 -16.82 -24.61 -3.65
N ASP A 72 -17.40 -24.99 -2.51
CA ASP A 72 -18.82 -24.72 -2.26
C ASP A 72 -18.97 -23.28 -1.79
N VAL A 73 -19.73 -22.49 -2.54
CA VAL A 73 -19.93 -21.07 -2.26
C VAL A 73 -21.33 -20.73 -1.75
N TYR A 74 -22.12 -21.74 -1.38
CA TYR A 74 -23.53 -21.55 -1.01
C TYR A 74 -23.72 -20.64 0.21
N SER A 75 -22.80 -20.73 1.18
CA SER A 75 -22.87 -19.97 2.44
C SER A 75 -22.22 -18.58 2.37
N TYR A 76 -21.72 -18.16 1.20
CA TYR A 76 -21.16 -16.82 1.00
C TYR A 76 -22.28 -15.83 0.69
N SER A 77 -22.12 -14.59 1.15
CA SER A 77 -23.05 -13.51 0.84
C SER A 77 -22.78 -12.92 -0.55
N PRO A 78 -23.77 -12.31 -1.22
CA PRO A 78 -23.59 -11.76 -2.57
C PRO A 78 -22.37 -10.83 -2.78
N PRO A 79 -21.98 -9.96 -1.81
CA PRO A 79 -20.76 -9.14 -1.94
C PRO A 79 -19.45 -9.93 -2.04
N GLU A 80 -19.42 -11.19 -1.62
CA GLU A 80 -18.24 -12.05 -1.63
C GLU A 80 -18.09 -12.81 -2.96
N LEU A 81 -19.13 -12.78 -3.81
CA LEU A 81 -19.28 -13.67 -4.95
C LEU A 81 -19.01 -12.95 -6.28
N TYR A 82 -18.12 -13.54 -7.07
CA TYR A 82 -17.74 -13.05 -8.40
C TYR A 82 -18.18 -14.06 -9.47
N PRO A 83 -18.98 -13.65 -10.47
CA PRO A 83 -19.48 -14.56 -11.50
C PRO A 83 -18.36 -14.96 -12.46
N VAL A 84 -18.19 -16.26 -12.69
CA VAL A 84 -17.19 -16.79 -13.64
C VAL A 84 -17.76 -16.78 -15.06
N PRO A 85 -17.24 -15.96 -15.99
CA PRO A 85 -17.82 -15.84 -17.33
C PRO A 85 -17.79 -17.17 -18.09
N GLY A 86 -18.95 -17.56 -18.64
CA GLY A 86 -19.06 -18.76 -19.48
C GLY A 86 -18.98 -20.08 -18.73
N LEU A 87 -19.01 -20.07 -17.38
CA LEU A 87 -19.04 -21.26 -16.56
C LEU A 87 -20.38 -21.39 -15.84
N THR A 88 -21.10 -22.49 -16.11
CA THR A 88 -22.40 -22.80 -15.51
C THR A 88 -22.46 -24.22 -14.97
N THR A 89 -23.39 -24.48 -14.06
CA THR A 89 -23.69 -25.84 -13.58
C THR A 89 -24.49 -26.64 -14.62
N ASN A 90 -24.74 -27.93 -14.33
CA ASN A 90 -25.59 -28.82 -15.14
C ASN A 90 -27.00 -28.26 -15.40
N ASN A 91 -27.49 -27.39 -14.51
CA ASN A 91 -28.82 -26.78 -14.62
C ASN A 91 -28.75 -25.38 -15.25
N ASN A 92 -27.68 -25.06 -15.98
CA ASN A 92 -27.41 -23.75 -16.59
C ASN A 92 -27.41 -22.57 -15.60
N GLN A 93 -27.12 -22.82 -14.32
CA GLN A 93 -26.98 -21.74 -13.33
C GLN A 93 -25.57 -21.16 -13.38
N GLN A 94 -25.46 -19.84 -13.25
CA GLN A 94 -24.18 -19.12 -13.21
C GLN A 94 -23.32 -19.59 -12.03
N THR A 95 -22.06 -19.92 -12.30
CA THR A 95 -21.08 -20.30 -11.27
C THR A 95 -20.39 -19.07 -10.68
N PHE A 96 -20.12 -19.09 -9.38
CA PHE A 96 -19.43 -18.02 -8.66
C PHE A 96 -18.19 -18.55 -7.93
N LEU A 97 -17.24 -17.66 -7.68
CA LEU A 97 -16.04 -17.88 -6.88
C LEU A 97 -15.80 -16.66 -5.97
N PHE A 98 -14.96 -16.82 -4.94
CA PHE A 98 -14.64 -15.75 -4.01
C PHE A 98 -13.26 -15.13 -4.28
N SER A 99 -13.02 -13.94 -3.73
CA SER A 99 -11.70 -13.31 -3.67
C SER A 99 -11.22 -13.17 -2.22
N SER A 100 -9.96 -13.52 -1.97
CA SER A 100 -9.26 -13.30 -0.69
C SER A 100 -8.96 -11.82 -0.44
N ARG A 101 -9.07 -10.96 -1.45
CA ARG A 101 -9.01 -9.50 -1.31
C ARG A 101 -10.24 -8.89 -0.68
N ASN A 102 -11.36 -9.63 -0.66
CA ASN A 102 -12.54 -9.13 0.00
C ASN A 102 -12.43 -9.39 1.52
N PRO A 103 -12.45 -8.35 2.38
CA PRO A 103 -12.35 -8.52 3.82
C PRO A 103 -13.48 -9.37 4.41
N ILE A 104 -14.68 -9.34 3.81
CA ILE A 104 -15.84 -10.13 4.26
C ILE A 104 -15.56 -11.62 4.05
N THR A 105 -14.95 -11.99 2.93
CA THR A 105 -14.53 -13.37 2.62
C THR A 105 -13.52 -13.87 3.64
N VAL A 106 -12.46 -13.10 3.92
CA VAL A 106 -11.44 -13.49 4.90
C VAL A 106 -12.04 -13.61 6.29
N GLN A 107 -12.90 -12.66 6.68
CA GLN A 107 -13.62 -12.74 7.95
C GLN A 107 -14.48 -14.00 8.04
N ARG A 108 -15.19 -14.39 6.97
CA ARG A 108 -15.97 -15.63 6.92
C ARG A 108 -15.11 -16.86 7.12
N HIS A 109 -13.92 -16.91 6.50
CA HIS A 109 -13.00 -18.03 6.67
C HIS A 109 -12.56 -18.20 8.14
N PHE A 110 -12.29 -17.08 8.83
CA PHE A 110 -11.97 -17.07 10.26
C PHE A 110 -13.18 -17.34 11.15
N HIS A 111 -14.37 -16.92 10.71
CA HIS A 111 -15.62 -17.23 11.40
C HIS A 111 -15.85 -18.74 11.41
N TRP A 112 -15.65 -19.42 10.28
CA TRP A 112 -15.72 -20.88 10.23
C TRP A 112 -14.65 -21.54 11.10
N MET A 113 -13.43 -21.00 11.18
CA MET A 113 -12.44 -21.50 12.16
C MET A 113 -13.03 -21.44 13.58
N ALA A 114 -13.65 -20.32 13.94
CA ALA A 114 -14.25 -20.14 15.26
C ALA A 114 -15.46 -21.07 15.49
N GLU A 115 -16.34 -21.24 14.51
CA GLU A 115 -17.51 -22.14 14.60
C GLU A 115 -17.10 -23.61 14.77
N HIS A 116 -15.99 -24.00 14.14
CA HIS A 116 -15.45 -25.36 14.23
C HIS A 116 -14.44 -25.55 15.37
N GLY A 117 -14.10 -24.50 16.13
CA GLY A 117 -13.13 -24.59 17.22
C GLY A 117 -11.66 -24.63 16.79
N VAL A 118 -11.36 -24.44 15.52
CA VAL A 118 -9.99 -24.27 14.99
C VAL A 118 -9.39 -22.99 15.58
N ASP A 119 -8.15 -23.06 16.04
CA ASP A 119 -7.57 -22.02 16.91
C ASP A 119 -7.13 -20.76 16.16
N GLY A 120 -6.69 -20.93 14.91
CA GLY A 120 -6.17 -19.84 14.10
C GLY A 120 -5.28 -20.30 12.98
N ALA A 121 -4.60 -19.35 12.33
CA ALA A 121 -3.89 -19.63 11.09
C ALA A 121 -2.53 -18.96 10.95
N PHE A 122 -1.64 -19.61 10.23
CA PHE A 122 -0.42 -19.00 9.71
C PHE A 122 -0.69 -18.45 8.32
N PHE A 123 -0.57 -17.13 8.15
CA PHE A 123 -0.68 -16.50 6.85
C PHE A 123 0.62 -16.68 6.06
N GLN A 124 0.54 -17.40 4.95
CA GLN A 124 1.69 -17.75 4.13
C GLN A 124 2.08 -16.62 3.18
N ARG A 125 3.35 -16.21 3.23
CA ARG A 125 3.99 -15.25 2.34
C ARG A 125 5.08 -15.93 1.54
N TRP A 126 5.11 -15.69 0.24
CA TRP A 126 6.07 -16.32 -0.67
C TRP A 126 7.26 -15.41 -0.92
N ALA A 127 8.46 -15.79 -0.48
CA ALA A 127 9.66 -14.96 -0.60
C ALA A 127 9.94 -14.53 -2.04
N VAL A 128 9.74 -15.42 -3.02
CA VAL A 128 9.85 -15.12 -4.45
C VAL A 128 8.93 -13.99 -4.93
N SER A 129 7.83 -13.73 -4.22
CA SER A 129 6.86 -12.67 -4.52
C SER A 129 7.11 -11.37 -3.75
N LEU A 130 8.14 -11.31 -2.91
CA LEU A 130 8.49 -10.14 -2.08
C LEU A 130 9.66 -9.33 -2.68
N GLY A 131 10.37 -9.88 -3.67
CA GLY A 131 11.50 -9.24 -4.33
C GLY A 131 11.12 -8.11 -5.29
N LYS A 132 12.12 -7.31 -5.71
CA LYS A 132 11.95 -6.14 -6.60
C LYS A 132 11.24 -6.51 -7.91
N GLY A 133 10.17 -5.79 -8.24
CA GLY A 133 9.37 -6.02 -9.45
C GLY A 133 8.23 -7.03 -9.30
N GLN A 134 8.01 -7.55 -8.08
CA GLN A 134 6.82 -8.34 -7.72
C GLN A 134 5.78 -7.52 -6.95
N ASP A 135 5.83 -6.19 -7.09
CA ASP A 135 5.09 -5.21 -6.27
C ASP A 135 3.59 -5.51 -6.17
N LEU A 136 2.99 -6.08 -7.23
CA LEU A 136 1.56 -6.39 -7.25
C LEU A 136 1.20 -7.65 -6.46
N ARG A 137 2.03 -8.70 -6.47
CA ARG A 137 1.83 -9.88 -5.60
C ARG A 137 2.16 -9.54 -4.15
N LYS A 138 3.18 -8.71 -3.92
CA LYS A 138 3.46 -8.16 -2.60
C LYS A 138 2.27 -7.32 -2.11
N SER A 139 1.68 -6.47 -2.96
CA SER A 139 0.51 -5.67 -2.64
C SER A 139 -0.69 -6.53 -2.23
N LEU A 140 -0.96 -7.64 -2.95
CA LEU A 140 -1.98 -8.60 -2.55
C LEU A 140 -1.70 -9.15 -1.14
N ASN A 141 -0.48 -9.64 -0.90
CA ASN A 141 -0.11 -10.19 0.41
C ASN A 141 -0.19 -9.12 1.53
N ASP A 142 0.13 -7.87 1.22
CA ASP A 142 0.06 -6.74 2.17
C ASP A 142 -1.39 -6.31 2.45
N GLU A 143 -2.29 -6.46 1.49
CA GLU A 143 -3.73 -6.21 1.66
C GLU A 143 -4.38 -7.33 2.49
N VAL A 144 -4.11 -8.58 2.13
CA VAL A 144 -4.75 -9.75 2.77
C VAL A 144 -4.28 -9.95 4.22
N ILE A 145 -3.04 -9.58 4.56
CA ILE A 145 -2.59 -9.64 5.97
C ILE A 145 -3.38 -8.68 6.87
N ASP A 146 -3.81 -7.52 6.36
CA ASP A 146 -4.65 -6.60 7.14
C ASP A 146 -6.01 -7.24 7.39
N HIS A 147 -6.61 -7.87 6.38
CA HIS A 147 -7.85 -8.63 6.53
C HIS A 147 -7.72 -9.81 7.49
N VAL A 148 -6.62 -10.56 7.44
CA VAL A 148 -6.34 -11.67 8.35
C VAL A 148 -6.25 -11.19 9.80
N ARG A 149 -5.52 -10.10 10.05
CA ARG A 149 -5.40 -9.52 11.40
C ARG A 149 -6.77 -9.11 11.94
N GLU A 150 -7.54 -8.37 11.16
CA GLU A 150 -8.87 -7.88 11.56
C GLU A 150 -9.86 -9.03 11.78
N ALA A 151 -9.85 -10.04 10.90
CA ALA A 151 -10.66 -11.24 11.02
C ALA A 151 -10.30 -12.04 12.28
N ALA A 152 -9.01 -12.24 12.55
CA ALA A 152 -8.53 -12.94 13.73
C ALA A 152 -8.97 -12.24 15.04
N GLU A 153 -8.82 -10.91 15.11
CA GLU A 153 -9.26 -10.10 16.25
C GLU A 153 -10.78 -10.20 16.48
N LYS A 154 -11.56 -10.10 15.40
CA LYS A 154 -13.02 -10.13 15.44
C LYS A 154 -13.58 -11.48 15.84
N GLU A 155 -13.05 -12.57 15.27
CA GLU A 155 -13.51 -13.95 15.50
C GLU A 155 -12.77 -14.64 16.67
N GLY A 156 -11.86 -13.91 17.34
CA GLY A 156 -11.12 -14.39 18.50
C GLY A 156 -10.20 -15.59 18.19
N ARG A 157 -9.66 -15.64 16.97
CA ARG A 157 -8.67 -16.63 16.52
C ARG A 157 -7.26 -16.07 16.61
N VAL A 158 -6.24 -16.92 16.67
CA VAL A 158 -4.85 -16.47 16.58
C VAL A 158 -4.39 -16.36 15.13
N PHE A 159 -3.36 -15.55 14.87
CA PHE A 159 -2.64 -15.61 13.60
C PHE A 159 -1.14 -15.43 13.77
N ALA A 160 -0.37 -15.96 12.82
CA ALA A 160 1.08 -15.81 12.73
C ALA A 160 1.52 -15.71 11.26
N ILE A 161 2.77 -15.34 11.02
CA ILE A 161 3.33 -15.28 9.66
C ILE A 161 4.11 -16.56 9.34
N GLU A 162 3.83 -17.13 8.18
CA GLU A 162 4.64 -18.16 7.54
C GLU A 162 5.40 -17.55 6.33
N TYR A 163 6.72 -17.73 6.26
CA TYR A 163 7.50 -17.44 5.05
C TYR A 163 7.84 -18.72 4.31
N SER A 164 7.37 -18.82 3.06
CA SER A 164 7.76 -19.86 2.11
C SER A 164 8.92 -19.37 1.24
N VAL A 165 10.09 -20.00 1.37
CA VAL A 165 11.28 -19.67 0.55
C VAL A 165 11.41 -20.54 -0.71
N ARG A 166 10.33 -21.21 -1.11
CA ARG A 166 10.29 -22.02 -2.33
C ARG A 166 10.59 -21.17 -3.56
N ASP A 167 11.32 -21.77 -4.52
CA ASP A 167 11.64 -21.19 -5.83
C ASP A 167 12.49 -19.90 -5.77
N VAL A 168 13.27 -19.72 -4.69
CA VAL A 168 14.29 -18.66 -4.58
C VAL A 168 15.67 -19.24 -4.94
N SER A 169 16.49 -18.51 -5.70
CA SER A 169 17.81 -18.98 -6.11
C SER A 169 18.84 -18.86 -4.98
N ALA A 170 19.66 -19.90 -4.80
CA ALA A 170 20.74 -20.00 -3.81
C ALA A 170 21.77 -18.84 -3.82
N ASN A 171 21.97 -18.19 -4.96
CA ASN A 171 22.94 -17.10 -5.12
C ASN A 171 22.39 -15.74 -4.65
N ASP A 172 21.13 -15.67 -4.23
CA ASP A 172 20.53 -14.45 -3.71
C ASP A 172 20.98 -14.21 -2.26
N VAL A 173 22.09 -13.48 -2.08
CA VAL A 173 22.31 -12.65 -0.88
C VAL A 173 21.05 -11.79 -0.59
N ALA A 174 20.25 -11.53 -1.62
CA ALA A 174 18.95 -10.89 -1.54
C ALA A 174 17.88 -11.67 -0.73
N LEU A 175 17.96 -12.98 -0.47
CA LEU A 175 16.88 -13.69 0.25
C LEU A 175 16.76 -13.21 1.70
N ALA A 176 17.88 -13.19 2.45
CA ALA A 176 17.86 -12.70 3.82
C ALA A 176 17.43 -11.23 3.88
N ASP A 177 17.89 -10.41 2.94
CA ASP A 177 17.52 -8.99 2.83
C ASP A 177 16.02 -8.80 2.52
N VAL A 178 15.46 -9.59 1.60
CA VAL A 178 14.03 -9.55 1.25
C VAL A 178 13.17 -9.95 2.44
N LEU A 179 13.55 -11.01 3.16
CA LEU A 179 12.85 -11.44 4.37
C LEU A 179 12.97 -10.40 5.50
N GLU A 180 14.17 -9.85 5.71
CA GLU A 180 14.42 -8.81 6.72
C GLU A 180 13.59 -7.56 6.42
N GLN A 181 13.56 -7.11 5.17
CA GLN A 181 12.83 -5.91 4.78
C GLN A 181 11.31 -6.10 4.85
N ASP A 182 10.80 -7.25 4.41
CA ASP A 182 9.37 -7.56 4.53
C ASP A 182 8.95 -7.70 6.00
N TRP A 183 9.75 -8.39 6.82
CA TRP A 183 9.43 -8.52 8.25
C TRP A 183 9.45 -7.18 8.97
N LYS A 184 10.43 -6.31 8.68
CA LYS A 184 10.43 -4.93 9.20
C LYS A 184 9.18 -4.16 8.77
N ASN A 185 8.74 -4.29 7.52
CA ASN A 185 7.50 -3.69 7.05
C ASN A 185 6.28 -4.24 7.83
N LEU A 186 6.19 -5.56 8.04
CA LEU A 186 5.10 -6.14 8.82
C LEU A 186 5.09 -5.65 10.29
N VAL A 187 6.26 -5.59 10.92
CA VAL A 187 6.38 -5.19 12.33
C VAL A 187 6.16 -3.69 12.52
N TYR A 188 6.87 -2.85 11.75
CA TYR A 188 6.95 -1.41 12.00
C TYR A 188 5.93 -0.58 11.21
N GLU A 189 5.61 -0.98 9.98
CA GLU A 189 4.64 -0.24 9.14
C GLU A 189 3.22 -0.79 9.33
N LYS A 190 3.05 -2.11 9.30
CA LYS A 190 1.74 -2.77 9.43
C LYS A 190 1.35 -3.03 10.89
N GLY A 191 2.30 -2.97 11.83
CA GLY A 191 2.03 -3.17 13.25
C GLY A 191 1.47 -4.54 13.59
N VAL A 192 1.83 -5.61 12.85
CA VAL A 192 1.20 -6.94 13.03
C VAL A 192 1.36 -7.48 14.45
N LEU A 193 2.47 -7.14 15.12
CA LEU A 193 2.75 -7.56 16.50
C LEU A 193 1.98 -6.78 17.56
N ASN A 194 1.33 -5.67 17.19
CA ASN A 194 0.46 -4.89 18.08
C ASN A 194 -0.91 -5.56 18.26
N SER A 195 -1.25 -6.51 17.38
CA SER A 195 -2.50 -7.26 17.51
C SER A 195 -2.47 -8.13 18.77
N PRO A 196 -3.52 -8.10 19.61
CA PRO A 196 -3.64 -9.00 20.75
C PRO A 196 -3.79 -10.46 20.33
N ASN A 197 -4.12 -10.71 19.06
CA ASN A 197 -4.35 -12.04 18.49
C ASN A 197 -3.12 -12.59 17.73
N TYR A 198 -2.00 -11.85 17.67
CA TYR A 198 -0.76 -12.38 17.13
C TYR A 198 -0.22 -13.49 18.05
N LEU A 199 0.02 -14.67 17.50
CA LEU A 199 0.43 -15.85 18.24
C LEU A 199 1.83 -15.69 18.85
N ARG A 200 1.94 -16.03 20.13
CA ARG A 200 3.16 -15.99 20.92
C ARG A 200 3.38 -17.33 21.61
N GLU A 201 4.63 -17.63 21.91
CA GLU A 201 5.02 -18.75 22.77
C GLU A 201 6.05 -18.22 23.77
N ASN A 202 5.75 -18.35 25.07
CA ASN A 202 6.59 -17.78 26.13
C ASN A 202 6.88 -16.28 25.94
N GLY A 203 5.86 -15.52 25.50
CA GLY A 203 5.93 -14.08 25.23
C GLY A 203 6.56 -13.69 23.89
N LYS A 204 7.22 -14.63 23.19
CA LYS A 204 7.91 -14.38 21.92
C LYS A 204 6.95 -14.50 20.73
N PRO A 205 6.95 -13.56 19.76
CA PRO A 205 6.20 -13.71 18.53
C PRO A 205 6.59 -14.97 17.75
N VAL A 206 5.60 -15.75 17.32
CA VAL A 206 5.82 -16.95 16.52
C VAL A 206 5.98 -16.60 15.05
N ILE A 207 6.98 -17.20 14.40
CA ILE A 207 7.24 -17.09 12.96
C ILE A 207 7.53 -18.50 12.42
N LEU A 208 6.90 -18.88 11.32
CA LEU A 208 7.16 -20.16 10.67
C LEU A 208 7.93 -19.97 9.36
N LEU A 209 8.97 -20.75 9.14
CA LEU A 209 9.78 -20.75 7.93
C LEU A 209 9.65 -22.10 7.22
N SER A 210 9.27 -22.07 5.95
CA SER A 210 8.99 -23.27 5.15
C SER A 210 9.96 -23.42 4.00
N HIS A 211 10.25 -24.67 3.62
CA HIS A 211 11.11 -25.05 2.48
C HIS A 211 12.63 -24.83 2.70
N LEU A 212 13.07 -24.81 3.96
CA LEU A 212 14.48 -24.69 4.31
C LEU A 212 15.15 -26.07 4.31
N GLY A 213 16.08 -26.29 3.37
CA GLY A 213 16.81 -27.56 3.19
C GLY A 213 16.01 -28.62 2.41
N TRP A 214 15.19 -28.19 1.46
CA TRP A 214 14.65 -29.07 0.42
C TRP A 214 15.73 -29.41 -0.61
N ARG A 215 15.65 -30.64 -1.14
CA ARG A 215 16.51 -31.03 -2.26
C ARG A 215 16.36 -30.05 -3.43
N ASP A 216 17.49 -29.70 -4.04
CA ASP A 216 17.59 -28.77 -5.16
C ASP A 216 17.18 -27.31 -4.88
N ALA A 217 16.85 -26.95 -3.63
CA ALA A 217 16.61 -25.55 -3.26
C ALA A 217 17.91 -24.71 -3.26
N GLY A 218 19.06 -25.38 -3.18
CA GLY A 218 20.40 -24.76 -3.20
C GLY A 218 20.72 -23.89 -1.97
N LEU A 219 19.89 -23.90 -0.94
CA LEU A 219 20.15 -23.19 0.31
C LEU A 219 21.28 -23.88 1.07
N THR A 220 22.17 -23.10 1.71
CA THR A 220 23.24 -23.66 2.56
C THR A 220 22.81 -23.66 4.04
N PRO A 221 23.31 -24.59 4.87
CA PRO A 221 23.09 -24.57 6.31
C PRO A 221 23.48 -23.23 6.96
N ALA A 222 24.59 -22.63 6.51
CA ALA A 222 25.05 -21.31 6.98
C ALA A 222 24.04 -20.19 6.67
N LEU A 223 23.46 -20.18 5.46
CA LEU A 223 22.42 -19.22 5.09
C LEU A 223 21.18 -19.40 5.98
N VAL A 224 20.74 -20.64 6.22
CA VAL A 224 19.59 -20.89 7.10
C VAL A 224 19.84 -20.40 8.53
N ARG A 225 21.03 -20.65 9.10
CA ARG A 225 21.43 -20.09 10.40
C ARG A 225 21.35 -18.58 10.41
N SER A 226 21.85 -17.93 9.36
CA SER A 226 21.83 -16.47 9.25
C SER A 226 20.40 -15.90 9.20
N ILE A 227 19.47 -16.58 8.51
CA ILE A 227 18.06 -16.18 8.44
C ILE A 227 17.39 -16.30 9.82
N VAL A 228 17.59 -17.42 10.52
CA VAL A 228 17.03 -17.62 11.87
C VAL A 228 17.60 -16.60 12.87
N ALA A 229 18.92 -16.38 12.82
CA ALA A 229 19.58 -15.36 13.65
C ALA A 229 19.07 -13.95 13.35
N MET A 230 18.84 -13.63 12.07
CA MET A 230 18.25 -12.37 11.63
C MET A 230 16.86 -12.17 12.25
N PHE A 231 15.93 -13.11 12.07
CA PHE A 231 14.58 -12.98 12.63
C PHE A 231 14.59 -12.80 14.15
N ARG A 232 15.45 -13.53 14.86
CA ARG A 232 15.61 -13.37 16.31
C ARG A 232 16.16 -12.00 16.71
N ARG A 233 17.11 -11.46 15.94
CA ARG A 233 17.74 -10.16 16.19
C ARG A 233 16.79 -8.99 15.95
N ILE A 234 16.01 -9.03 14.86
CA ILE A 234 15.19 -7.87 14.44
C ILE A 234 13.78 -7.86 15.02
N THR A 235 13.32 -8.97 15.60
CA THR A 235 11.98 -9.07 16.20
C THR A 235 11.97 -8.54 17.64
N PRO A 236 11.12 -7.56 17.97
CA PRO A 236 10.95 -7.10 19.34
C PRO A 236 10.57 -8.26 20.28
N GLY A 237 11.31 -8.43 21.37
CA GLY A 237 11.11 -9.52 22.32
C GLY A 237 11.67 -10.88 21.89
N ARG A 238 12.42 -10.93 20.78
CA ARG A 238 12.99 -12.14 20.14
C ARG A 238 11.91 -13.08 19.58
N ALA A 239 12.11 -13.59 18.37
CA ALA A 239 11.17 -14.52 17.75
C ALA A 239 11.27 -15.95 18.31
N TYR A 240 10.12 -16.63 18.38
CA TYR A 240 10.02 -18.10 18.47
C TYR A 240 9.89 -18.63 17.04
N VAL A 241 10.88 -19.39 16.58
CA VAL A 241 10.99 -19.73 15.15
C VAL A 241 10.68 -21.21 14.92
N MET A 242 9.69 -21.47 14.07
CA MET A 242 9.24 -22.80 13.67
C MET A 242 9.76 -23.14 12.27
N ALA A 243 10.19 -24.38 12.03
CA ALA A 243 10.53 -24.87 10.69
C ALA A 243 9.46 -25.80 10.15
N TYR A 244 8.91 -25.53 8.96
CA TYR A 244 8.14 -26.53 8.23
C TYR A 244 9.06 -27.39 7.36
N LEU A 245 9.16 -28.68 7.70
CA LEU A 245 10.13 -29.62 7.16
C LEU A 245 9.49 -30.60 6.19
N HIS A 246 10.33 -31.20 5.35
CA HIS A 246 9.94 -32.24 4.41
C HIS A 246 9.76 -33.60 5.10
N HIS A 247 9.31 -34.59 4.35
CA HIS A 247 8.90 -35.88 4.90
C HIS A 247 10.08 -36.67 5.47
N PHE A 248 11.26 -36.57 4.83
CA PHE A 248 12.46 -37.34 5.17
C PHE A 248 13.53 -36.54 5.94
N TRP A 249 13.12 -35.51 6.69
CA TRP A 249 14.04 -34.59 7.40
C TRP A 249 15.03 -35.27 8.34
N ARG A 250 14.61 -36.37 8.99
CA ARG A 250 15.50 -37.10 9.92
C ARG A 250 16.47 -38.02 9.20
N THR A 251 16.09 -38.60 8.05
CA THR A 251 16.93 -39.56 7.29
C THR A 251 17.75 -38.91 6.19
N LEU A 252 17.41 -37.67 5.79
CA LEU A 252 18.04 -36.90 4.72
C LEU A 252 17.94 -37.59 3.34
N GLU A 253 16.86 -38.33 3.14
CA GLU A 253 16.55 -39.06 1.91
C GLU A 253 15.55 -38.31 1.03
N ASP A 254 15.36 -38.77 -0.21
CA ASP A 254 14.31 -38.34 -1.15
C ASP A 254 14.08 -36.81 -1.32
N ASP A 255 13.16 -36.20 -0.57
CA ASP A 255 12.83 -34.77 -0.68
C ASP A 255 13.72 -33.85 0.17
N ALA A 256 14.57 -34.45 1.01
CA ALA A 256 15.55 -33.77 1.85
C ALA A 256 16.84 -33.42 1.11
N ASP A 257 17.42 -32.26 1.47
CA ASP A 257 18.82 -32.00 1.16
C ASP A 257 19.72 -33.01 1.89
N PRO A 258 20.63 -33.71 1.19
CA PRO A 258 21.44 -34.77 1.78
C PRO A 258 22.56 -34.25 2.70
N ASN A 259 22.76 -32.94 2.81
CA ASN A 259 23.79 -32.38 3.68
C ASN A 259 23.47 -32.66 5.17
N PRO A 260 24.31 -33.43 5.89
CA PRO A 260 24.05 -33.83 7.28
C PRO A 260 23.97 -32.66 8.26
N GLU A 261 24.56 -31.51 7.90
CA GLU A 261 24.54 -30.31 8.73
C GLU A 261 23.13 -29.70 8.86
N PHE A 262 22.20 -29.99 7.94
CA PHE A 262 20.83 -29.52 8.08
C PHE A 262 20.09 -30.11 9.29
N LEU A 263 20.41 -31.35 9.66
CA LEU A 263 19.84 -31.97 10.86
C LEU A 263 20.25 -31.20 12.12
N ASP A 264 21.49 -30.73 12.17
CA ASP A 264 22.00 -29.85 13.23
C ASP A 264 21.25 -28.50 13.23
N VAL A 265 21.09 -27.87 12.06
CA VAL A 265 20.34 -26.61 11.91
C VAL A 265 18.92 -26.72 12.45
N TRP A 266 18.14 -27.70 11.98
CA TRP A 266 16.73 -27.81 12.38
C TRP A 266 16.56 -28.07 13.87
N LEU A 267 17.45 -28.85 14.48
CA LEU A 267 17.31 -29.25 15.88
C LEU A 267 17.95 -28.27 16.87
N ASN A 268 18.93 -27.47 16.45
CA ASN A 268 19.62 -26.54 17.34
C ASN A 268 19.19 -25.08 17.13
N GLU A 269 18.83 -24.69 15.91
CA GLU A 269 18.49 -23.30 15.61
C GLU A 269 17.01 -23.00 15.79
N PHE A 270 16.11 -23.93 15.48
CA PHE A 270 14.67 -23.72 15.60
C PHE A 270 14.18 -24.01 17.02
N ASP A 271 13.01 -23.45 17.35
CA ASP A 271 12.31 -23.68 18.61
C ASP A 271 11.26 -24.80 18.45
N ALA A 272 10.64 -24.91 17.27
CA ALA A 272 9.82 -26.05 16.87
C ALA A 272 10.13 -26.52 15.45
N ILE A 273 9.81 -27.79 15.19
CA ILE A 273 9.77 -28.37 13.85
C ILE A 273 8.37 -28.87 13.54
N CYS A 274 7.97 -28.70 12.28
CA CYS A 274 6.69 -29.10 11.74
C CYS A 274 6.88 -29.97 10.49
N PRO A 275 7.12 -31.28 10.63
CA PRO A 275 7.37 -32.16 9.49
C PRO A 275 6.12 -32.40 8.63
N ASN A 276 6.34 -32.53 7.32
CA ASN A 276 5.32 -32.96 6.36
C ASN A 276 5.07 -34.46 6.49
N THR A 277 4.01 -34.84 7.21
CA THR A 277 3.77 -36.24 7.59
C THR A 277 2.88 -37.02 6.64
N CYS A 278 2.53 -36.48 5.46
CA CYS A 278 1.60 -37.07 4.49
C CYS A 278 1.66 -38.61 4.38
N THR A 279 0.49 -39.25 4.47
CA THR A 279 0.16 -40.67 4.22
C THR A 279 0.77 -41.71 5.17
N ASN A 280 -0.10 -42.34 5.99
CA ASN A 280 0.12 -43.57 6.77
C ASN A 280 1.44 -43.63 7.56
N ASN A 281 1.64 -42.69 8.48
CA ASN A 281 2.97 -42.38 9.00
C ASN A 281 3.11 -42.37 10.52
N GLY A 282 2.15 -42.91 11.28
CA GLY A 282 2.23 -42.95 12.75
C GLY A 282 3.54 -43.54 13.29
N GLU A 283 4.08 -44.58 12.66
CA GLU A 283 5.39 -45.13 13.02
C GLU A 283 6.55 -44.16 12.76
N ARG A 284 6.47 -43.33 11.71
CA ARG A 284 7.46 -42.28 11.46
C ARG A 284 7.34 -41.15 12.47
N MET A 285 6.13 -40.68 12.75
CA MET A 285 5.89 -39.68 13.81
C MET A 285 6.46 -40.16 15.14
N LYS A 286 6.20 -41.41 15.49
CA LYS A 286 6.75 -42.07 16.68
C LYS A 286 8.28 -42.12 16.66
N ALA A 287 8.88 -42.48 15.53
CA ALA A 287 10.33 -42.51 15.38
C ALA A 287 10.96 -41.11 15.49
N ASP A 288 10.32 -40.08 14.97
CA ASP A 288 10.76 -38.69 15.06
C ASP A 288 10.70 -38.18 16.50
N MET A 289 9.58 -38.42 17.19
CA MET A 289 9.41 -38.07 18.61
C MET A 289 10.41 -38.81 19.50
N GLU A 290 10.62 -40.11 19.28
CA GLU A 290 11.60 -40.90 20.01
C GLU A 290 13.03 -40.39 19.78
N PHE A 291 13.33 -39.95 18.56
CA PHE A 291 14.63 -39.36 18.25
C PHE A 291 14.85 -38.04 19.00
N ILE A 292 13.84 -37.15 19.05
CA ILE A 292 13.92 -35.89 19.83
C ILE A 292 14.03 -36.19 21.32
N ARG A 293 13.26 -37.16 21.83
CA ARG A 293 13.29 -37.59 23.24
C ARG A 293 14.67 -38.08 23.67
N LYS A 294 15.32 -38.93 22.86
CA LYS A 294 16.69 -39.40 23.13
C LYS A 294 17.72 -38.26 23.16
N ARG A 295 17.55 -37.23 22.33
CA ARG A 295 18.42 -36.04 22.37
C ARG A 295 18.28 -35.29 23.70
N LEU A 296 17.05 -35.13 24.19
CA LEU A 296 16.79 -34.50 25.49
C LEU A 296 17.41 -35.32 26.64
N GLU A 297 17.28 -36.65 26.62
CA GLU A 297 17.94 -37.54 27.61
C GLU A 297 19.47 -37.43 27.59
N GLY A 298 20.04 -37.19 26.41
CA GLY A 298 21.47 -36.94 26.23
C GLY A 298 21.92 -35.52 26.63
N GLY A 299 21.04 -34.69 27.19
CA GLY A 299 21.35 -33.31 27.61
C GLY A 299 21.45 -32.29 26.47
N GLN A 300 20.99 -32.65 25.27
CA GLN A 300 20.99 -31.75 24.12
C GLN A 300 19.74 -30.87 24.10
N LYS A 301 19.80 -29.75 23.35
CA LYS A 301 18.63 -28.90 23.12
C LYS A 301 17.49 -29.71 22.49
N THR A 302 16.29 -29.56 23.04
CA THR A 302 15.05 -30.11 22.46
C THR A 302 14.36 -29.09 21.55
N VAL A 303 13.49 -29.59 20.69
CA VAL A 303 12.59 -28.79 19.85
C VAL A 303 11.16 -29.28 20.05
N ASP A 304 10.19 -28.37 19.93
CA ASP A 304 8.78 -28.76 19.92
C ASP A 304 8.46 -29.48 18.60
N TYR A 305 7.69 -30.57 18.67
CA TYR A 305 7.30 -31.37 17.52
C TYR A 305 5.83 -31.16 17.20
N ILE A 306 5.55 -30.71 15.98
CA ILE A 306 4.20 -30.32 15.55
C ILE A 306 3.90 -31.06 14.24
N PRO A 307 3.18 -32.21 14.27
CA PRO A 307 2.87 -32.93 13.03
C PRO A 307 1.94 -32.10 12.14
N SER A 308 2.16 -32.20 10.83
CA SER A 308 1.22 -31.65 9.86
C SER A 308 0.21 -32.69 9.40
N VAL A 309 -1.03 -32.28 9.20
CA VAL A 309 -2.11 -33.20 8.80
C VAL A 309 -2.81 -32.66 7.57
N SER A 310 -3.15 -33.55 6.61
CA SER A 310 -3.70 -33.15 5.31
C SER A 310 -4.92 -33.98 4.90
N PRO A 311 -5.95 -33.37 4.30
CA PRO A 311 -7.12 -34.10 3.82
C PRO A 311 -6.86 -34.89 2.52
N GLY A 312 -5.85 -34.52 1.72
CA GLY A 312 -5.58 -35.11 0.42
C GLY A 312 -4.81 -34.17 -0.52
N GLU A 313 -4.58 -34.59 -1.76
CA GLU A 313 -3.86 -33.80 -2.78
C GLU A 313 -4.38 -34.12 -4.19
N SER A 314 -4.71 -33.08 -4.94
CA SER A 314 -4.98 -33.18 -6.38
C SER A 314 -4.54 -31.91 -7.09
N ARG A 315 -3.61 -32.07 -8.04
CA ARG A 315 -2.95 -30.97 -8.77
C ARG A 315 -2.94 -31.16 -10.28
N HIS A 316 -3.85 -31.98 -10.80
CA HIS A 316 -3.90 -32.38 -12.21
C HIS A 316 -4.00 -31.16 -13.12
N ASN A 317 -5.00 -30.29 -12.91
CA ASN A 317 -5.19 -29.10 -13.74
C ASN A 317 -4.03 -28.10 -13.62
N SER A 318 -3.56 -27.82 -12.38
CA SER A 318 -2.45 -26.87 -12.14
C SER A 318 -1.13 -27.28 -12.80
N THR A 319 -0.95 -28.57 -13.08
CA THR A 319 0.26 -29.15 -13.67
C THR A 319 0.09 -29.49 -15.16
N GLY A 320 -1.01 -29.08 -15.77
CA GLY A 320 -1.32 -29.40 -17.18
C GLY A 320 -1.50 -30.90 -17.43
N GLY A 321 -1.92 -31.65 -16.40
CA GLY A 321 -2.14 -33.08 -16.44
C GLY A 321 -0.96 -33.96 -16.02
N ASN A 322 0.20 -33.38 -15.69
CA ASN A 322 1.39 -34.14 -15.28
C ASN A 322 1.19 -34.90 -13.95
N ASN A 323 0.45 -34.31 -13.00
CA ASN A 323 0.09 -35.01 -11.77
C ASN A 323 -1.15 -35.89 -11.99
N LYS A 324 -1.14 -37.08 -11.36
CA LYS A 324 -2.31 -37.96 -11.34
C LYS A 324 -3.51 -37.26 -10.70
N TRP A 325 -4.68 -37.41 -11.30
CA TRP A 325 -5.96 -37.00 -10.71
C TRP A 325 -6.18 -37.67 -9.36
N ASN A 326 -6.57 -36.90 -8.34
CA ASN A 326 -6.79 -37.40 -6.98
C ASN A 326 -5.60 -38.23 -6.46
N LYS A 327 -4.40 -37.67 -6.58
CA LYS A 327 -3.12 -38.34 -6.28
C LYS A 327 -3.08 -38.91 -4.87
N ILE A 328 -3.48 -38.12 -3.88
CA ILE A 328 -3.69 -38.56 -2.50
C ILE A 328 -5.19 -38.44 -2.21
N LYS A 329 -5.84 -39.59 -2.06
CA LYS A 329 -7.28 -39.67 -1.85
C LYS A 329 -7.71 -39.10 -0.51
N ARG A 330 -8.89 -38.50 -0.54
CA ARG A 330 -9.61 -37.93 0.60
C ARG A 330 -10.29 -39.02 1.42
N ASP A 331 -10.81 -40.05 0.75
CA ASP A 331 -11.42 -41.26 1.31
C ASP A 331 -12.31 -40.99 2.54
N GLY A 332 -13.28 -40.08 2.40
CA GLY A 332 -14.20 -39.76 3.48
C GLY A 332 -13.58 -39.07 4.69
N GLY A 333 -12.32 -38.64 4.59
CA GLY A 333 -11.53 -38.08 5.70
C GLY A 333 -10.75 -39.12 6.50
N ARG A 334 -10.74 -40.40 6.09
CA ARG A 334 -10.03 -41.47 6.81
C ARG A 334 -8.53 -41.24 6.90
N SER A 335 -7.90 -40.79 5.81
CA SER A 335 -6.46 -40.46 5.80
C SER A 335 -6.12 -39.37 6.82
N LEU A 336 -6.88 -38.27 6.81
CA LEU A 336 -6.73 -37.17 7.76
C LEU A 336 -6.98 -37.63 9.21
N TRP A 337 -8.04 -38.42 9.43
CA TRP A 337 -8.36 -38.95 10.75
C TRP A 337 -7.26 -39.84 11.32
N ASN A 338 -6.66 -40.70 10.49
CA ASN A 338 -5.55 -41.55 10.91
C ASN A 338 -4.35 -40.72 11.36
N GLU A 339 -3.98 -39.68 10.61
CA GLU A 339 -2.89 -38.77 10.98
C GLU A 339 -3.18 -38.04 12.30
N ILE A 340 -4.42 -37.57 12.49
CA ILE A 340 -4.87 -36.94 13.74
C ILE A 340 -4.85 -37.93 14.92
N TYR A 341 -5.32 -39.15 14.70
CA TYR A 341 -5.34 -40.21 15.71
C TYR A 341 -3.92 -40.59 16.15
N ASP A 342 -3.02 -40.83 15.19
CA ASP A 342 -1.63 -41.18 15.47
C ASP A 342 -0.93 -40.07 16.26
N ALA A 343 -1.13 -38.82 15.85
CA ALA A 343 -0.63 -37.65 16.57
C ALA A 343 -1.19 -37.55 18.01
N SER A 344 -2.49 -37.76 18.19
CA SER A 344 -3.15 -37.78 19.50
C SER A 344 -2.59 -38.88 20.42
N MET A 345 -2.38 -40.08 19.89
CA MET A 345 -1.81 -41.21 20.64
C MET A 345 -0.36 -40.97 21.09
N LEU A 346 0.38 -40.16 20.34
CA LEU A 346 1.74 -39.73 20.68
C LEU A 346 1.79 -38.55 21.65
N GLY A 347 0.62 -38.03 22.07
CA GLY A 347 0.52 -36.95 23.05
C GLY A 347 1.02 -35.60 22.55
N VAL A 348 0.94 -35.34 21.23
CA VAL A 348 1.32 -34.03 20.69
C VAL A 348 0.37 -32.95 21.21
N GLN A 349 0.91 -31.76 21.47
CA GLN A 349 0.14 -30.63 21.99
C GLN A 349 -0.36 -29.70 20.89
N THR A 350 0.24 -29.74 19.70
CA THR A 350 -0.12 -28.86 18.59
C THR A 350 -0.17 -29.68 17.31
N MET A 351 -1.17 -29.43 16.46
CA MET A 351 -1.27 -30.00 15.11
C MET A 351 -1.36 -28.88 14.06
N TYR A 352 -0.80 -29.12 12.87
CA TYR A 352 -0.78 -28.15 11.78
C TYR A 352 -1.53 -28.64 10.53
N GLY A 353 -2.72 -28.11 10.26
CA GLY A 353 -3.55 -28.50 9.11
C GLY A 353 -3.10 -27.84 7.79
N LEU A 354 -2.94 -28.66 6.75
CA LEU A 354 -2.54 -28.25 5.39
C LEU A 354 -3.66 -28.52 4.39
N SER A 355 -4.37 -27.52 3.86
CA SER A 355 -4.37 -26.10 4.27
C SER A 355 -5.82 -25.61 4.32
N TRP A 356 -6.09 -24.50 5.01
CA TRP A 356 -7.46 -24.02 5.16
C TRP A 356 -8.11 -23.75 3.79
N ASP A 357 -7.48 -22.94 2.94
CA ASP A 357 -8.06 -22.40 1.70
C ASP A 357 -7.39 -22.86 0.38
N ASP A 358 -6.44 -23.80 0.39
CA ASP A 358 -5.67 -24.15 -0.81
C ASP A 358 -6.37 -25.19 -1.73
N TYR A 359 -7.37 -24.71 -2.47
CA TYR A 359 -8.03 -25.46 -3.55
C TYR A 359 -7.10 -25.83 -4.73
N CYS A 360 -6.03 -25.05 -4.98
CA CYS A 360 -5.09 -25.32 -6.07
C CYS A 360 -4.26 -26.59 -5.86
N SER A 361 -3.82 -26.81 -4.62
CA SER A 361 -3.12 -28.05 -4.25
C SER A 361 -4.08 -29.22 -4.01
N GLY A 362 -5.39 -28.94 -3.98
CA GLY A 362 -6.43 -29.92 -3.68
C GLY A 362 -6.44 -30.35 -2.21
N ASN A 363 -5.85 -29.57 -1.31
CA ASN A 363 -5.73 -29.84 0.13
C ASN A 363 -6.60 -28.90 0.99
N ALA A 364 -7.51 -28.13 0.39
CA ALA A 364 -8.43 -27.26 1.12
C ALA A 364 -9.24 -28.03 2.17
N LEU A 365 -9.35 -27.45 3.37
CA LEU A 365 -10.22 -27.85 4.46
C LEU A 365 -11.56 -27.09 4.45
N LEU A 366 -11.58 -25.91 3.83
CA LEU A 366 -12.77 -25.10 3.58
C LEU A 366 -13.83 -25.83 2.72
N PRO A 367 -15.08 -25.33 2.69
CA PRO A 367 -16.18 -25.98 2.00
C PRO A 367 -15.90 -26.37 0.54
N VAL A 368 -16.28 -27.59 0.18
CA VAL A 368 -16.13 -28.16 -1.18
C VAL A 368 -17.50 -28.60 -1.67
N VAL A 369 -17.74 -28.47 -2.98
CA VAL A 369 -18.98 -28.97 -3.59
C VAL A 369 -19.18 -30.45 -3.23
N PRO A 370 -20.33 -30.85 -2.69
CA PRO A 370 -20.51 -32.19 -2.14
C PRO A 370 -20.62 -33.26 -3.23
N HIS A 371 -21.26 -32.92 -4.35
CA HIS A 371 -21.60 -33.88 -5.41
C HIS A 371 -21.11 -33.47 -6.80
N LYS A 372 -20.66 -34.46 -7.59
CA LYS A 372 -20.25 -34.29 -8.99
C LYS A 372 -21.31 -33.63 -9.88
N ASN A 373 -22.60 -33.87 -9.61
CA ASN A 373 -23.70 -33.30 -10.38
C ASN A 373 -23.92 -31.79 -10.13
N LEU A 374 -23.30 -31.22 -9.09
CA LEU A 374 -23.32 -29.79 -8.78
C LEU A 374 -22.10 -29.06 -9.34
N LEU A 375 -21.12 -29.80 -9.87
CA LEU A 375 -19.93 -29.20 -10.45
C LEU A 375 -20.26 -28.41 -11.74
N PRO A 376 -19.44 -27.42 -12.07
CA PRO A 376 -19.57 -26.71 -13.33
C PRO A 376 -19.29 -27.59 -14.55
N GLN A 377 -20.00 -27.33 -15.64
CA GLN A 377 -19.82 -27.96 -16.95
C GLN A 377 -18.65 -27.32 -17.71
N SER A 378 -17.72 -28.14 -18.19
CA SER A 378 -16.66 -27.71 -19.11
C SER A 378 -16.27 -28.87 -20.02
N ASN A 379 -16.18 -28.60 -21.33
CA ASN A 379 -15.63 -29.56 -22.30
C ASN A 379 -14.10 -29.53 -22.37
N LYS A 380 -13.46 -28.65 -21.58
CA LYS A 380 -12.01 -28.38 -21.64
C LYS A 380 -11.24 -28.83 -20.39
N CYS A 381 -11.91 -28.89 -19.24
CA CYS A 381 -11.30 -29.27 -17.96
C CYS A 381 -12.30 -29.98 -17.06
N LYS A 382 -11.80 -30.66 -16.03
CA LYS A 382 -12.62 -31.38 -15.04
C LYS A 382 -12.43 -30.76 -13.66
N PHE A 383 -13.48 -30.80 -12.85
CA PHE A 383 -13.46 -30.40 -11.45
C PHE A 383 -13.79 -31.60 -10.55
N MET A 384 -13.49 -31.46 -9.26
CA MET A 384 -13.62 -32.49 -8.24
C MET A 384 -14.56 -32.01 -7.13
N ALA A 385 -15.47 -32.91 -6.74
CA ALA A 385 -16.38 -32.77 -5.61
C ALA A 385 -15.98 -33.74 -4.48
N LEU A 386 -16.67 -33.69 -3.34
CA LEU A 386 -16.39 -34.58 -2.20
C LEU A 386 -16.74 -36.05 -2.47
N ASP A 387 -17.74 -36.32 -3.30
CA ASP A 387 -18.14 -37.66 -3.72
C ASP A 387 -17.18 -38.34 -4.72
N GLU A 388 -16.01 -37.74 -4.98
CA GLU A 388 -14.99 -38.31 -5.87
C GLU A 388 -14.52 -39.70 -5.41
N ASP A 389 -14.43 -39.91 -4.10
CA ASP A 389 -14.03 -41.17 -3.48
C ASP A 389 -15.22 -42.07 -3.10
N GLY A 390 -16.44 -41.74 -3.55
CA GLY A 390 -17.65 -42.56 -3.33
C GLY A 390 -18.36 -42.35 -2.00
N HIS A 391 -18.10 -41.24 -1.32
CA HIS A 391 -18.73 -40.88 -0.04
C HIS A 391 -19.72 -39.73 -0.23
N ASP A 392 -20.88 -39.82 0.43
CA ASP A 392 -21.86 -38.72 0.50
C ASP A 392 -21.58 -37.86 1.73
N LEU A 393 -21.03 -36.66 1.53
CA LEU A 393 -20.48 -35.82 2.58
C LEU A 393 -20.99 -34.38 2.46
N PRO A 394 -21.31 -33.70 3.58
CA PRO A 394 -21.68 -32.30 3.56
C PRO A 394 -20.47 -31.41 3.20
N PRO A 395 -20.68 -30.19 2.68
CA PRO A 395 -19.59 -29.32 2.21
C PRO A 395 -18.53 -29.01 3.27
N ASP A 396 -18.93 -28.89 4.54
CA ASP A 396 -18.09 -28.53 5.69
C ASP A 396 -17.40 -29.73 6.37
N TRP A 397 -17.48 -30.93 5.79
CA TRP A 397 -17.04 -32.19 6.41
C TRP A 397 -15.62 -32.14 7.02
N TYR A 398 -14.66 -31.59 6.28
CA TYR A 398 -13.26 -31.52 6.72
C TYR A 398 -13.04 -30.51 7.85
N MET A 399 -13.83 -29.44 7.91
CA MET A 399 -13.79 -28.50 9.04
C MET A 399 -14.31 -29.15 10.33
N ARG A 400 -15.33 -30.03 10.23
CA ARG A 400 -15.83 -30.82 11.37
C ARG A 400 -14.76 -31.75 11.93
N ILE A 401 -13.99 -32.42 11.05
CA ILE A 401 -12.85 -33.26 11.46
C ILE A 401 -11.81 -32.45 12.21
N CYS A 402 -11.41 -31.27 11.68
CA CYS A 402 -10.50 -30.37 12.36
C CYS A 402 -11.04 -29.91 13.72
N GLY A 403 -12.35 -29.68 13.83
CA GLY A 403 -12.98 -29.28 15.09
C GLY A 403 -12.91 -30.36 16.17
N LEU A 404 -13.17 -31.62 15.83
CA LEU A 404 -13.02 -32.72 16.77
C LEU A 404 -11.57 -32.92 17.24
N ALA A 405 -10.60 -32.64 16.36
CA ALA A 405 -9.19 -32.66 16.70
C ALA A 405 -8.80 -31.50 17.63
N ALA A 406 -9.29 -30.29 17.35
CA ALA A 406 -9.08 -29.12 18.20
C ALA A 406 -9.66 -29.33 19.61
N GLU A 407 -10.89 -29.83 19.71
CA GLU A 407 -11.50 -30.20 20.99
C GLU A 407 -10.67 -31.22 21.75
N ALA A 408 -10.17 -32.25 21.06
CA ALA A 408 -9.37 -33.28 21.69
C ALA A 408 -8.06 -32.72 22.27
N LEU A 409 -7.42 -31.78 21.58
CA LEU A 409 -6.25 -31.07 22.08
C LEU A 409 -6.60 -30.19 23.30
N HIS A 410 -7.70 -29.43 23.22
CA HIS A 410 -8.13 -28.56 24.32
C HIS A 410 -8.50 -29.34 25.60
N GLU A 411 -9.15 -30.50 25.44
CA GLU A 411 -9.64 -31.34 26.53
C GLU A 411 -8.64 -32.42 26.95
N LYS A 412 -7.54 -32.57 26.22
CA LYS A 412 -6.54 -33.65 26.39
C LYS A 412 -7.21 -35.03 26.35
N ARG A 413 -8.21 -35.18 25.46
CA ARG A 413 -8.98 -36.40 25.30
C ARG A 413 -8.32 -37.31 24.26
N SER A 414 -8.42 -38.62 24.47
CA SER A 414 -8.02 -39.60 23.47
C SER A 414 -9.07 -39.71 22.37
N LEU A 415 -8.61 -39.77 21.12
CA LEU A 415 -9.48 -39.99 19.97
C LEU A 415 -9.61 -41.48 19.64
N PRO A 416 -10.78 -41.94 19.13
CA PRO A 416 -10.92 -43.31 18.64
C PRO A 416 -10.14 -43.50 17.33
N ARG A 417 -9.63 -44.72 17.12
CA ARG A 417 -8.93 -45.09 15.87
C ARG A 417 -9.84 -45.00 14.66
N GLU A 418 -11.08 -45.44 14.82
CA GLU A 418 -12.09 -45.34 13.77
C GLU A 418 -12.66 -43.92 13.72
N ILE A 419 -12.83 -43.39 12.50
CA ILE A 419 -13.45 -42.08 12.30
C ILE A 419 -14.89 -42.10 12.83
N PRO A 420 -15.27 -41.16 13.71
CA PRO A 420 -16.57 -41.19 14.38
C PRO A 420 -17.66 -40.61 13.46
N TRP A 421 -18.04 -41.38 12.45
CA TRP A 421 -19.00 -40.99 11.39
C TRP A 421 -20.26 -40.33 11.93
N GLN A 422 -20.96 -40.97 12.87
CA GLN A 422 -22.21 -40.46 13.40
C GLN A 422 -22.02 -39.12 14.15
N ASN A 423 -20.92 -38.99 14.89
CA ASN A 423 -20.60 -37.75 15.60
C ASN A 423 -20.33 -36.60 14.62
N LEU A 424 -19.64 -36.87 13.51
CA LEU A 424 -19.40 -35.87 12.45
C LEU A 424 -20.66 -35.52 11.67
N VAL A 425 -21.57 -36.47 11.44
CA VAL A 425 -22.90 -36.20 10.84
C VAL A 425 -23.72 -35.30 11.77
N ASP A 426 -23.78 -35.66 13.05
CA ASP A 426 -24.51 -34.93 14.10
C ASP A 426 -23.71 -33.77 14.69
N TYR A 427 -22.63 -33.33 14.04
CA TYR A 427 -21.65 -32.38 14.59
C TYR A 427 -22.32 -31.13 15.16
N TRP A 428 -23.23 -30.53 14.39
CA TRP A 428 -23.95 -29.32 14.79
C TRP A 428 -24.97 -29.52 15.90
N ALA A 429 -25.43 -30.75 16.14
CA ALA A 429 -26.30 -31.08 17.27
C ALA A 429 -25.50 -31.28 18.56
N ASN A 430 -24.28 -31.81 18.45
CA ASN A 430 -23.49 -32.29 19.60
C ASN A 430 -22.46 -31.28 20.13
N HIS A 431 -22.02 -30.31 19.32
CA HIS A 431 -20.89 -29.42 19.67
C HIS A 431 -21.38 -27.96 19.79
N PRO A 432 -21.73 -27.50 21.01
CA PRO A 432 -22.23 -26.14 21.23
C PRO A 432 -21.12 -25.09 21.06
N ARG A 433 -21.36 -24.13 20.17
CA ARG A 433 -20.40 -23.14 19.64
C ARG A 433 -19.96 -22.02 20.61
N HIS A 434 -20.48 -22.01 21.85
CA HIS A 434 -20.39 -20.83 22.72
C HIS A 434 -20.24 -21.18 24.20
N GLU A 435 -19.49 -20.35 24.91
CA GLU A 435 -19.49 -20.34 26.37
C GLU A 435 -20.87 -19.94 26.88
N ARG A 436 -21.42 -20.73 27.82
CA ARG A 436 -22.56 -20.28 28.63
C ARG A 436 -22.03 -19.26 29.62
N THR A 437 -22.44 -18.00 29.50
CA THR A 437 -22.26 -17.02 30.57
C THR A 437 -23.01 -17.52 31.80
N SER A 438 -22.26 -17.98 32.80
CA SER A 438 -22.82 -18.24 34.12
C SER A 438 -23.26 -16.90 34.69
N ILE A 439 -24.55 -16.78 35.01
CA ILE A 439 -25.04 -15.67 35.84
C ILE A 439 -24.34 -15.85 37.19
N HIS A 440 -23.30 -15.06 37.44
CA HIS A 440 -22.70 -14.96 38.76
C HIS A 440 -23.73 -14.32 39.69
N THR A 441 -24.50 -15.16 40.40
CA THR A 441 -24.99 -14.81 41.72
C THR A 441 -23.77 -14.57 42.60
N SER A 442 -23.56 -13.32 42.96
CA SER A 442 -22.48 -12.87 43.85
C SER A 442 -22.41 -13.73 45.12
N ARG A 443 -21.20 -14.16 45.44
CA ARG A 443 -20.78 -14.82 46.70
C ARG A 443 -21.50 -14.22 47.92
N ARG A 444 -22.27 -15.06 48.63
CA ARG A 444 -22.48 -14.92 50.07
C ARG A 444 -21.22 -15.40 50.78
N SER A 445 -20.45 -14.48 51.35
CA SER A 445 -19.48 -14.79 52.40
C SER A 445 -20.20 -14.88 53.74
N ASN A 446 -19.94 -15.97 54.46
CA ASN A 446 -20.39 -16.24 55.82
C ASN A 446 -20.02 -15.11 56.79
N ILE A 447 -21.00 -14.49 57.43
CA ILE A 447 -20.87 -13.94 58.78
C ILE A 447 -22.11 -14.35 59.57
N SER A 448 -21.83 -14.95 60.72
CA SER A 448 -22.74 -15.48 61.73
C SER A 448 -23.61 -14.41 62.38
N GLU A 449 -24.77 -14.88 62.84
CA GLU A 449 -25.76 -14.15 63.64
C GLU A 449 -25.16 -13.40 64.84
N ARG A 450 -25.57 -12.14 65.03
CA ARG A 450 -25.80 -11.54 66.37
C ARG A 450 -26.70 -10.30 66.29
N LYS A 451 -27.96 -10.53 66.71
CA LYS A 451 -28.89 -9.69 67.49
C LYS A 451 -28.92 -8.15 67.31
N ALA A 452 -30.12 -7.72 66.89
CA ALA A 452 -31.05 -6.81 67.58
C ALA A 452 -31.06 -5.29 67.27
N LYS A 453 -32.32 -4.82 67.18
CA LYS A 453 -32.89 -3.46 67.34
C LYS A 453 -33.08 -2.58 66.09
N THR A 454 -34.33 -2.59 65.62
CA THR A 454 -35.11 -1.41 65.16
C THR A 454 -35.06 -0.27 66.19
N PRO A 455 -35.35 1.03 65.88
CA PRO A 455 -36.45 1.43 64.97
C PRO A 455 -36.30 2.75 64.16
N ASN A 456 -37.25 2.91 63.23
CA ASN A 456 -38.02 4.13 62.90
C ASN A 456 -37.30 5.43 62.46
N ASN A 457 -37.51 5.86 61.21
CA ASN A 457 -38.63 6.76 60.87
C ASN A 457 -38.72 7.02 59.35
N THR A 458 -39.89 6.67 58.83
CA THR A 458 -40.62 7.12 57.64
C THR A 458 -40.83 8.66 57.60
N PRO A 459 -41.51 9.27 56.58
CA PRO A 459 -42.06 8.71 55.34
C PRO A 459 -41.96 9.59 54.06
N ASP A 460 -42.33 8.93 52.96
CA ASP A 460 -43.21 9.35 51.84
C ASP A 460 -42.77 10.41 50.83
N LEU A 461 -42.62 10.05 49.54
CA LEU A 461 -43.66 9.67 48.55
C LEU A 461 -44.58 10.85 48.19
N GLN A 462 -44.58 11.28 46.93
CA GLN A 462 -45.52 10.74 45.93
C GLN A 462 -45.23 11.27 44.52
N LYS A 463 -45.27 10.32 43.56
CA LYS A 463 -45.99 10.29 42.27
C LYS A 463 -45.87 11.52 41.34
N GLY A 464 -45.72 11.39 40.02
CA GLY A 464 -45.84 10.23 39.15
C GLY A 464 -45.70 10.68 37.68
N LYS A 465 -44.72 10.09 37.01
CA LYS A 465 -44.76 9.40 35.71
C LYS A 465 -45.92 9.65 34.72
N VAL A 466 -45.53 9.50 33.43
CA VAL A 466 -46.30 9.05 32.24
C VAL A 466 -46.87 10.20 31.39
N ILE A 467 -46.78 10.28 30.05
CA ILE A 467 -46.01 9.66 28.91
C ILE A 467 -46.66 10.22 27.63
N SER A 468 -46.02 10.04 26.47
CA SER A 468 -46.60 9.97 25.10
C SER A 468 -47.11 11.25 24.45
N LYS A 469 -47.14 11.38 23.12
CA LYS A 469 -46.45 10.85 21.92
C LYS A 469 -46.99 11.73 20.76
N ALA A 470 -46.53 11.44 19.53
CA ALA A 470 -47.18 11.74 18.24
C ALA A 470 -46.85 13.15 17.70
N SER A 471 -46.00 13.31 16.66
CA SER A 471 -46.13 12.96 15.23
C SER A 471 -46.74 14.09 14.40
N GLY A 472 -46.14 14.40 13.26
CA GLY A 472 -46.84 15.07 12.15
C GLY A 472 -46.07 16.21 11.51
N GLN A 473 -45.66 16.00 10.25
CA GLN A 473 -45.07 16.97 9.32
C GLN A 473 -46.12 17.93 8.72
N SER A 474 -45.57 18.91 7.98
CA SER A 474 -46.17 19.78 6.93
C SER A 474 -46.59 21.16 7.42
N SER A 475 -46.54 22.25 6.66
CA SER A 475 -45.81 22.72 5.46
C SER A 475 -46.27 24.18 5.25
N LEU A 476 -45.46 24.98 4.53
CA LEU A 476 -45.86 26.16 3.73
C LEU A 476 -46.49 27.42 4.39
N SER A 477 -45.81 28.57 4.22
CA SER A 477 -46.24 29.79 3.48
C SER A 477 -45.39 31.00 3.92
N LEU A 478 -44.61 31.64 3.03
CA LEU A 478 -44.95 32.74 2.10
C LEU A 478 -45.40 34.06 2.76
N TYR A 479 -44.50 35.05 2.75
CA TYR A 479 -44.65 36.51 2.58
C TYR A 479 -43.21 37.07 2.51
N GLY A 480 -42.75 37.96 1.65
CA GLY A 480 -43.42 38.96 0.82
C GLY A 480 -42.71 40.31 1.02
N SER A 481 -41.83 40.66 0.08
CA SER A 481 -41.55 42.02 -0.44
C SER A 481 -41.00 43.13 0.48
N ARG A 482 -39.87 43.74 0.08
CA ARG A 482 -39.81 45.15 -0.41
C ARG A 482 -38.41 45.56 -0.86
N SER A 483 -38.37 46.08 -2.07
CA SER A 483 -37.32 46.88 -2.69
C SER A 483 -37.29 48.30 -2.12
N HIS A 484 -36.13 48.97 -2.13
CA HIS A 484 -36.03 50.44 -2.31
C HIS A 484 -34.70 50.80 -3.00
N SER A 485 -34.84 51.53 -4.10
CA SER A 485 -33.79 52.20 -4.88
C SER A 485 -33.81 53.71 -4.57
N ALA A 486 -32.65 54.34 -4.50
CA ALA A 486 -32.46 55.78 -4.78
C ALA A 486 -30.98 55.96 -5.16
N ASN A 487 -30.66 56.15 -6.45
CA ASN A 487 -30.59 57.40 -7.22
C ASN A 487 -29.53 58.42 -6.78
N ILE A 488 -28.65 58.64 -7.75
CA ILE A 488 -27.50 59.52 -7.97
C ILE A 488 -27.85 61.02 -7.78
N PRO A 489 -26.86 61.91 -7.63
CA PRO A 489 -26.64 62.84 -8.75
C PRO A 489 -25.17 63.12 -9.12
N GLU A 490 -24.97 63.26 -10.43
CA GLU A 490 -23.82 63.83 -11.12
C GLU A 490 -23.70 65.35 -10.87
N ALA A 491 -22.48 65.92 -10.97
CA ALA A 491 -22.20 67.08 -11.82
C ALA A 491 -20.75 67.63 -11.72
N LYS A 492 -20.13 67.73 -12.89
CA LYS A 492 -19.35 68.85 -13.47
C LYS A 492 -17.85 69.05 -13.20
N GLU A 493 -17.14 69.00 -14.32
CA GLU A 493 -15.82 69.57 -14.65
C GLU A 493 -15.76 71.09 -14.42
N GLU A 494 -14.62 71.61 -13.94
CA GLU A 494 -13.73 72.49 -14.71
C GLU A 494 -12.48 72.94 -13.91
N SER A 495 -11.43 73.24 -14.68
CA SER A 495 -10.03 73.53 -14.36
C SER A 495 -9.73 74.73 -13.43
N LYS A 496 -8.66 74.63 -12.62
CA LYS A 496 -7.39 75.38 -12.80
C LYS A 496 -6.34 75.10 -11.72
N ALA A 497 -5.10 75.22 -12.15
CA ALA A 497 -3.84 74.84 -11.52
C ALA A 497 -3.44 75.60 -10.25
N THR A 498 -2.71 74.91 -9.38
CA THR A 498 -1.37 75.35 -8.90
C THR A 498 -0.53 74.14 -8.48
N ASN A 499 0.74 74.18 -8.88
CA ASN A 499 1.85 73.25 -8.66
C ASN A 499 1.89 72.57 -7.28
N GLU A 500 2.13 71.25 -7.30
CA GLU A 500 3.20 70.58 -6.54
C GLU A 500 3.37 69.15 -7.07
N GLY A 501 4.03 69.04 -8.23
CA GLY A 501 4.51 67.78 -8.77
C GLY A 501 6.00 67.63 -8.48
N SER A 502 6.36 66.83 -7.49
CA SER A 502 7.65 66.14 -7.36
C SER A 502 7.64 65.26 -6.11
N SER A 503 7.50 63.93 -6.27
CA SER A 503 8.01 62.94 -5.28
C SER A 503 7.97 61.48 -5.76
N GLY A 504 7.28 61.15 -6.85
CA GLY A 504 7.19 59.75 -7.34
C GLY A 504 8.27 59.32 -8.35
N ALA A 505 8.78 60.25 -9.16
CA ALA A 505 9.69 59.93 -10.28
C ALA A 505 11.17 60.15 -9.97
N GLU A 506 11.51 60.68 -8.78
CA GLU A 506 12.91 60.80 -8.32
C GLU A 506 13.35 59.66 -7.38
N LEU A 507 12.44 58.79 -6.94
CA LEU A 507 12.80 57.58 -6.18
C LEU A 507 13.18 56.40 -7.10
N SER A 508 12.63 56.30 -8.32
CA SER A 508 12.99 55.24 -9.26
C SER A 508 14.28 55.52 -10.06
N ALA A 509 14.79 56.76 -10.03
CA ALA A 509 15.99 57.18 -10.75
C ALA A 509 17.26 57.30 -9.87
N LYS A 510 17.18 56.98 -8.57
CA LYS A 510 18.30 57.06 -7.60
C LYS A 510 18.62 55.76 -6.87
N LEU A 511 17.96 54.65 -7.19
CA LEU A 511 18.32 53.32 -6.70
C LEU A 511 19.23 52.65 -7.73
N GLY A 512 20.46 53.16 -7.83
CA GLY A 512 21.48 52.58 -8.70
C GLY A 512 21.78 51.13 -8.33
N ASP A 513 22.23 50.35 -9.31
CA ASP A 513 22.72 48.96 -9.20
C ASP A 513 23.55 48.71 -7.93
N ASP A 514 24.27 49.72 -7.43
CA ASP A 514 25.04 49.68 -6.19
C ASP A 514 24.22 49.41 -4.93
N GLN A 515 22.99 49.90 -4.77
CA GLN A 515 22.17 49.59 -3.58
C GLN A 515 21.50 48.21 -3.67
N PHE A 516 21.18 47.75 -4.87
CA PHE A 516 20.71 46.39 -5.11
C PHE A 516 21.84 45.38 -4.88
N GLU A 517 23.05 45.66 -5.38
CA GLU A 517 24.24 44.87 -5.06
C GLU A 517 24.64 44.98 -3.59
N THR A 518 24.45 46.13 -2.94
CA THR A 518 24.64 46.24 -1.48
C THR A 518 23.64 45.35 -0.73
N SER A 519 22.39 45.25 -1.20
CA SER A 519 21.36 44.38 -0.61
C SER A 519 21.67 42.91 -0.87
N LEU A 520 22.18 42.56 -2.05
CA LEU A 520 22.66 41.21 -2.39
C LEU A 520 23.92 40.81 -1.60
N GLN A 521 24.86 41.74 -1.40
CA GLN A 521 26.03 41.55 -0.53
C GLN A 521 25.63 41.42 0.94
N LEU A 522 24.60 42.16 1.39
CA LEU A 522 24.00 42.01 2.72
C LEU A 522 23.38 40.62 2.88
N LEU A 523 22.59 40.17 1.89
CA LEU A 523 21.95 38.85 1.87
C LEU A 523 22.98 37.71 1.84
N SER A 524 24.07 37.88 1.10
CA SER A 524 25.22 36.97 1.08
C SER A 524 25.94 36.91 2.44
N ARG A 525 26.09 38.05 3.13
CA ARG A 525 26.59 38.11 4.53
C ARG A 525 25.63 37.51 5.55
N VAL A 526 24.32 37.63 5.35
CA VAL A 526 23.30 36.99 6.22
C VAL A 526 23.31 35.47 6.05
N LEU A 527 23.62 34.96 4.85
CA LEU A 527 23.79 33.53 4.58
C LEU A 527 24.98 32.91 5.33
N THR A 528 26.07 33.66 5.52
CA THR A 528 27.29 33.21 6.23
C THR A 528 27.21 33.30 7.75
N GLN A 529 26.28 34.07 8.33
CA GLN A 529 26.07 34.11 9.78
C GLN A 529 25.31 32.88 10.32
N ARG A 530 25.55 32.49 11.59
CA ARG A 530 24.90 31.33 12.26
C ARG A 530 23.49 31.62 12.81
N ALA A 531 23.03 32.88 12.86
CA ALA A 531 21.74 33.23 13.47
C ALA A 531 20.53 32.86 12.59
N SER A 532 19.67 31.95 13.07
CA SER A 532 18.52 31.40 12.31
C SER A 532 17.39 32.40 12.03
N VAL A 533 17.31 33.51 12.76
CA VAL A 533 16.21 34.50 12.64
C VAL A 533 16.41 35.44 11.45
N GLY A 534 17.64 35.90 11.18
CA GLY A 534 17.93 36.81 10.06
C GLY A 534 17.66 36.16 8.69
N LYS A 535 18.04 34.89 8.52
CA LYS A 535 17.79 34.12 7.29
C LYS A 535 16.29 33.93 7.01
N ARG A 536 15.48 33.76 8.07
CA ARG A 536 14.01 33.64 7.97
C ARG A 536 13.37 34.92 7.44
N LEU A 537 13.75 36.07 7.98
CA LEU A 537 13.18 37.36 7.58
C LEU A 537 13.62 37.77 6.18
N ALA A 538 14.87 37.48 5.80
CA ALA A 538 15.36 37.66 4.44
C ALA A 538 14.56 36.83 3.41
N ALA A 539 14.25 35.57 3.73
CA ALA A 539 13.42 34.73 2.87
C ALA A 539 11.99 35.31 2.73
N ILE A 540 11.39 35.80 3.82
CA ILE A 540 10.07 36.44 3.79
C ILE A 540 10.08 37.72 2.94
N HIS A 541 11.13 38.53 3.02
CA HIS A 541 11.26 39.76 2.25
C HIS A 541 11.41 39.48 0.74
N LEU A 542 12.27 38.53 0.35
CA LEU A 542 12.44 38.17 -1.07
C LEU A 542 11.17 37.53 -1.68
N ASP A 543 10.43 36.74 -0.89
CA ASP A 543 9.13 36.18 -1.29
C ASP A 543 8.12 37.30 -1.62
N GLN A 544 8.16 38.39 -0.88
CA GLN A 544 7.26 39.53 -1.07
C GLN A 544 7.68 40.43 -2.25
N VAL A 545 8.98 40.69 -2.45
CA VAL A 545 9.48 41.46 -3.60
C VAL A 545 9.04 40.83 -4.92
N LEU A 546 9.01 39.49 -4.99
CA LEU A 546 8.53 38.76 -6.17
C LEU A 546 7.00 38.88 -6.40
N ASP A 547 6.23 39.21 -5.36
CA ASP A 547 4.75 39.24 -5.38
C ASP A 547 4.20 40.69 -5.54
N GLU A 548 4.83 41.72 -4.94
CA GLU A 548 4.33 43.11 -4.89
C GLU A 548 4.86 44.01 -6.02
N GLU A 549 6.10 43.82 -6.46
CA GLU A 549 6.61 44.46 -7.67
C GLU A 549 6.22 43.58 -8.85
N ASN A 550 5.22 44.03 -9.60
CA ASN A 550 4.65 43.30 -10.74
C ASN A 550 5.78 42.69 -11.60
N PRO A 551 5.86 41.36 -11.82
CA PRO A 551 7.00 40.69 -12.46
C PRO A 551 7.25 41.08 -13.92
N VAL A 552 6.49 42.04 -14.46
CA VAL A 552 6.66 42.66 -15.77
C VAL A 552 7.80 43.69 -15.78
N ASP A 553 8.13 44.30 -14.63
CA ASP A 553 9.16 45.36 -14.53
C ASP A 553 10.56 44.83 -14.17
N PHE A 554 10.67 43.55 -13.80
CA PHE A 554 11.97 42.91 -13.61
C PHE A 554 12.53 42.37 -14.94
N GLU A 555 13.80 42.64 -15.21
CA GLU A 555 14.53 41.84 -16.20
C GLU A 555 14.49 40.35 -15.81
N GLU A 556 14.26 39.45 -16.79
CA GLU A 556 14.21 37.99 -16.60
C GLU A 556 15.42 37.45 -15.80
N LYS A 557 16.57 38.11 -15.97
CA LYS A 557 17.82 37.83 -15.25
C LYS A 557 17.72 38.14 -13.75
N THR A 558 17.06 39.23 -13.38
CA THR A 558 16.87 39.68 -12.00
C THR A 558 15.90 38.77 -11.27
N GLN A 559 14.79 38.41 -11.91
CA GLN A 559 13.83 37.44 -11.36
C GLN A 559 14.49 36.08 -11.08
N LYS A 560 15.32 35.58 -12.02
CA LYS A 560 16.10 34.34 -11.85
C LYS A 560 17.07 34.42 -10.67
N ARG A 561 17.73 35.56 -10.46
CA ARG A 561 18.66 35.79 -9.34
C ARG A 561 17.93 35.80 -8.00
N ILE A 562 16.81 36.53 -7.91
CA ILE A 562 15.98 36.61 -6.70
C ILE A 562 15.44 35.23 -6.33
N LEU A 563 14.91 34.47 -7.30
CA LEU A 563 14.45 33.09 -7.08
C LEU A 563 15.57 32.15 -6.62
N SER A 564 16.78 32.28 -7.20
CA SER A 564 17.94 31.49 -6.80
C SER A 564 18.34 31.75 -5.34
N LEU A 565 18.36 33.02 -4.94
CA LEU A 565 18.68 33.46 -3.57
C LEU A 565 17.60 33.03 -2.57
N LEU A 566 16.34 33.23 -2.91
CA LEU A 566 15.19 32.81 -2.11
C LEU A 566 15.21 31.29 -1.90
N SER A 567 15.50 30.51 -2.94
CA SER A 567 15.71 29.06 -2.88
C SER A 567 16.86 28.69 -1.94
N GLY A 568 18.01 29.37 -2.04
CA GLY A 568 19.18 29.13 -1.18
C GLY A 568 18.95 29.49 0.29
N LEU A 569 18.32 30.64 0.54
CA LEU A 569 17.95 31.11 1.87
C LEU A 569 16.93 30.19 2.52
N SER A 570 15.91 29.76 1.79
CA SER A 570 14.87 28.88 2.32
C SER A 570 15.42 27.48 2.64
N LYS A 571 16.36 26.98 1.83
CA LYS A 571 17.12 25.76 2.12
C LYS A 571 18.00 25.90 3.37
N SER A 572 18.68 27.03 3.54
CA SER A 572 19.59 27.29 4.68
C SER A 572 18.84 27.58 5.98
N ALA A 573 17.81 28.42 5.91
CA ALA A 573 16.95 28.81 7.04
C ALA A 573 15.97 27.71 7.41
N GLN A 574 15.76 26.74 6.50
CA GLN A 574 14.82 25.65 6.71
C GLN A 574 13.42 26.21 7.01
N VAL A 575 12.96 27.24 6.28
CA VAL A 575 11.69 27.93 6.57
C VAL A 575 10.91 28.20 5.31
N PHE A 576 9.59 28.09 5.45
CA PHE A 576 8.60 28.39 4.43
C PHE A 576 7.93 29.74 4.71
N PRO A 577 7.72 30.62 3.72
CA PRO A 577 7.04 31.90 3.91
C PRO A 577 5.62 31.72 4.44
N ALA A 578 5.23 32.53 5.43
CA ALA A 578 3.91 32.46 6.03
C ALA A 578 2.77 32.70 5.02
N ARG A 579 3.02 33.48 3.96
CA ARG A 579 2.07 33.81 2.87
C ARG A 579 1.60 32.60 2.10
N CYS A 580 2.41 31.54 2.08
CA CYS A 580 2.04 30.32 1.40
C CYS A 580 1.27 29.34 2.31
N LYS A 581 0.99 29.66 3.59
CA LYS A 581 0.18 28.82 4.49
C LYS A 581 -1.31 29.17 4.33
N LEU A 582 -2.14 28.16 4.08
CA LEU A 582 -3.59 28.29 3.94
C LEU A 582 -4.29 27.89 5.25
N THR A 583 -5.33 28.63 5.65
CA THR A 583 -6.06 28.43 6.92
C THR A 583 -7.54 28.03 6.74
N ALA A 584 -8.09 28.10 5.52
CA ALA A 584 -9.52 27.89 5.25
C ALA A 584 -9.80 26.76 4.22
N VAL A 585 -8.96 25.72 4.21
CA VAL A 585 -9.16 24.56 3.33
C VAL A 585 -10.08 23.56 4.01
N GLN A 586 -11.16 23.18 3.32
CA GLN A 586 -12.10 22.15 3.76
C GLN A 586 -11.83 20.87 2.99
N CYS A 587 -11.32 19.85 3.66
CA CYS A 587 -11.01 18.57 3.03
C CYS A 587 -11.06 17.43 4.06
N ASN A 588 -11.69 16.31 3.71
CA ASN A 588 -11.68 15.11 4.55
C ASN A 588 -10.53 14.19 4.13
N LEU A 589 -9.47 14.16 4.94
CA LEU A 589 -8.27 13.37 4.66
C LEU A 589 -8.45 11.85 4.90
N ASN A 590 -9.54 11.41 5.54
CA ASN A 590 -9.79 10.00 5.85
C ASN A 590 -10.34 9.20 4.66
N ILE A 591 -10.71 9.86 3.55
CA ILE A 591 -11.26 9.23 2.35
C ILE A 591 -10.41 9.65 1.15
N PRO A 592 -9.20 9.06 0.98
CA PRO A 592 -8.35 9.37 -0.16
C PRO A 592 -9.01 8.92 -1.47
N LEU A 593 -8.98 9.76 -2.50
CA LEU A 593 -9.44 9.41 -3.84
C LEU A 593 -8.40 8.60 -4.62
N HIS A 594 -7.12 8.90 -4.39
CA HIS A 594 -6.01 8.23 -5.01
C HIS A 594 -4.86 8.08 -4.01
N GLN A 595 -4.22 6.91 -4.01
CA GLN A 595 -3.08 6.61 -3.15
C GLN A 595 -1.86 6.27 -4.02
N GLY A 596 -0.74 6.93 -3.75
CA GLY A 596 0.52 6.74 -4.49
C GLY A 596 1.71 6.59 -3.55
N GLY A 597 2.89 6.33 -4.11
CA GLY A 597 4.12 6.11 -3.33
C GLY A 597 4.56 7.28 -2.44
N PHE A 598 4.10 8.50 -2.74
CA PHE A 598 4.52 9.74 -2.07
C PHE A 598 3.47 10.32 -1.11
N GLY A 599 2.30 9.68 -0.97
CA GLY A 599 1.18 10.21 -0.19
C GLY A 599 -0.16 9.84 -0.80
N TYR A 600 -1.19 10.61 -0.44
CA TYR A 600 -2.54 10.41 -0.97
C TYR A 600 -3.17 11.74 -1.37
N VAL A 601 -4.10 11.67 -2.31
CA VAL A 601 -4.79 12.84 -2.89
C VAL A 601 -6.25 12.80 -2.48
N CYS A 602 -6.71 13.93 -1.94
CA CYS A 602 -8.11 14.17 -1.61
C CYS A 602 -8.63 15.36 -2.42
N LYS A 603 -9.95 15.40 -2.62
CA LYS A 603 -10.64 16.55 -3.19
C LYS A 603 -11.18 17.41 -2.06
N GLY A 604 -10.87 18.71 -2.09
CA GLY A 604 -11.29 19.68 -1.08
C GLY A 604 -11.91 20.93 -1.68
N ILE A 605 -12.22 21.89 -0.81
CA ILE A 605 -12.74 23.22 -1.15
C ILE A 605 -11.88 24.29 -0.50
N TYR A 606 -11.50 25.32 -1.25
CA TYR A 606 -10.79 26.50 -0.76
C TYR A 606 -11.30 27.75 -1.49
N ASN A 607 -11.70 28.79 -0.75
CA ASN A 607 -12.30 30.02 -1.30
C ASN A 607 -13.41 29.75 -2.34
N SER A 608 -14.32 28.82 -2.05
CA SER A 608 -15.41 28.38 -2.93
C SER A 608 -14.98 27.70 -4.23
N HIS A 609 -13.69 27.38 -4.41
CA HIS A 609 -13.17 26.63 -5.53
C HIS A 609 -12.83 25.20 -5.12
N THR A 610 -13.03 24.27 -6.05
CA THR A 610 -12.63 22.87 -5.85
C THR A 610 -11.10 22.75 -5.99
N VAL A 611 -10.47 22.12 -5.00
CA VAL A 611 -9.01 21.97 -4.95
C VAL A 611 -8.57 20.51 -4.83
N CYS A 612 -7.39 20.25 -5.36
CA CYS A 612 -6.61 19.05 -5.10
C CYS A 612 -5.81 19.26 -3.83
N VAL A 613 -5.97 18.34 -2.87
CA VAL A 613 -5.24 18.33 -1.60
C VAL A 613 -4.36 17.10 -1.58
N LYS A 614 -3.06 17.29 -1.83
CA LYS A 614 -2.08 16.21 -1.80
C LYS A 614 -1.42 16.17 -0.42
N ALA A 615 -1.78 15.17 0.37
CA ALA A 615 -1.26 14.96 1.71
C ALA A 615 0.00 14.10 1.66
N VAL A 616 1.10 14.60 2.24
CA VAL A 616 2.36 13.86 2.30
C VAL A 616 2.27 12.81 3.41
N ARG A 617 2.64 11.55 3.12
CA ARG A 617 2.60 10.46 4.11
C ARG A 617 3.53 10.79 5.30
N LEU A 618 2.98 10.76 6.51
CA LEU A 618 3.74 10.97 7.74
C LEU A 618 4.25 9.62 8.27
N TYR A 619 5.56 9.53 8.49
CA TYR A 619 6.17 8.54 9.37
C TYR A 619 6.34 9.22 10.74
N ALA A 620 6.13 8.46 11.83
CA ALA A 620 5.90 8.92 13.20
C ALA A 620 6.65 10.20 13.69
N GLU A 621 5.97 10.91 14.61
CA GLU A 621 6.32 12.15 15.33
C GLU A 621 6.11 13.50 14.60
N GLU A 622 5.30 14.41 15.20
CA GLU A 622 5.07 15.79 14.74
C GLU A 622 6.35 16.60 14.46
N LYS A 623 7.43 16.33 15.19
CA LYS A 623 8.74 16.99 15.00
C LYS A 623 9.40 16.61 13.67
N ALA A 624 9.13 15.41 13.13
CA ALA A 624 9.64 14.95 11.85
C ALA A 624 8.95 15.65 10.67
N SER A 625 7.64 15.92 10.78
CA SER A 625 6.82 16.64 9.80
C SER A 625 7.31 18.07 9.56
N ALA A 626 7.57 18.81 10.65
CA ALA A 626 8.14 20.16 10.54
C ALA A 626 9.53 20.09 9.88
N ARG A 627 10.42 19.18 10.32
CA ARG A 627 11.76 19.01 9.75
C ARG A 627 11.74 18.62 8.26
N PHE A 628 10.74 17.84 7.84
CA PHE A 628 10.49 17.50 6.44
C PHE A 628 10.13 18.75 5.63
N LEU A 629 9.10 19.51 6.01
CA LEU A 629 8.74 20.77 5.34
C LEU A 629 9.91 21.76 5.24
N ARG A 630 10.68 21.86 6.32
CA ARG A 630 11.88 22.69 6.40
C ARG A 630 12.94 22.26 5.39
N ALA A 631 13.10 20.96 5.16
CA ALA A 631 13.98 20.42 4.11
C ALA A 631 13.40 20.60 2.68
N GLN A 632 12.07 20.69 2.54
CA GLN A 632 11.36 20.87 1.26
C GLN A 632 11.12 22.34 0.87
N ALA A 633 11.45 23.30 1.75
CA ALA A 633 11.09 24.71 1.60
C ALA A 633 11.52 25.30 0.25
N LYS A 634 12.72 24.93 -0.24
CA LYS A 634 13.24 25.35 -1.54
C LYS A 634 12.23 25.14 -2.69
N GLU A 635 11.65 23.96 -2.75
CA GLU A 635 10.96 23.48 -3.96
C GLU A 635 9.49 23.91 -3.98
N LEU A 636 8.87 23.98 -2.80
CA LEU A 636 7.56 24.59 -2.62
C LEU A 636 7.57 26.09 -2.93
N ILE A 637 8.67 26.78 -2.61
CA ILE A 637 8.85 28.20 -2.94
C ILE A 637 9.14 28.40 -4.42
N LEU A 638 9.90 27.51 -5.06
CA LEU A 638 10.02 27.54 -6.51
C LEU A 638 8.64 27.38 -7.17
N TRP A 639 7.85 26.38 -6.74
CA TRP A 639 6.49 26.17 -7.25
C TRP A 639 5.57 27.37 -6.97
N SER A 640 5.66 28.01 -5.81
CA SER A 640 4.90 29.24 -5.52
C SER A 640 5.26 30.39 -6.43
N HIS A 641 6.39 30.39 -7.12
CA HIS A 641 6.73 31.48 -8.05
C HIS A 641 6.71 31.06 -9.52
N LEU A 642 6.27 29.83 -9.81
CA LEU A 642 6.05 29.41 -11.18
C LEU A 642 4.73 29.95 -11.71
N SER A 643 4.80 30.55 -12.89
CA SER A 643 3.64 31.07 -13.59
C SER A 643 3.77 30.82 -15.07
N HIS A 644 3.19 29.71 -15.53
CA HIS A 644 3.16 29.36 -16.94
C HIS A 644 1.86 28.60 -17.26
N PRO A 645 1.23 28.81 -18.44
CA PRO A 645 -0.04 28.17 -18.79
C PRO A 645 0.00 26.64 -18.80
N ASN A 646 1.18 26.04 -18.97
CA ASN A 646 1.37 24.60 -18.99
C ASN A 646 2.04 24.05 -17.71
N ILE A 647 1.95 24.77 -16.59
CA ILE A 647 2.41 24.34 -15.26
C ILE A 647 1.25 24.41 -14.28
N ILE A 648 1.02 23.35 -13.51
CA ILE A 648 -0.07 23.34 -12.52
C ILE A 648 0.14 24.47 -11.50
N PRO A 649 -0.87 25.32 -11.21
CA PRO A 649 -0.71 26.37 -10.22
C PRO A 649 -0.61 25.82 -8.79
N PHE A 650 0.14 26.53 -7.96
CA PHE A 650 0.22 26.27 -6.52
C PHE A 650 -0.57 27.30 -5.74
N TYR A 651 -1.50 26.85 -4.89
CA TYR A 651 -2.26 27.75 -4.01
C TYR A 651 -1.53 27.96 -2.69
N GLY A 652 -0.92 26.90 -2.15
CA GLY A 652 -0.18 26.96 -0.89
C GLY A 652 -0.16 25.63 -0.16
N VAL A 653 0.27 25.69 1.09
CA VAL A 653 0.34 24.57 2.03
C VAL A 653 -0.75 24.73 3.08
N TRP A 654 -1.57 23.70 3.25
CA TRP A 654 -2.50 23.59 4.36
C TRP A 654 -1.96 22.59 5.39
N VAL A 655 -2.12 22.92 6.66
CA VAL A 655 -1.79 22.01 7.77
C VAL A 655 -3.03 21.94 8.65
N PRO A 656 -3.82 20.84 8.61
CA PRO A 656 -4.98 20.67 9.46
C PRO A 656 -4.55 20.54 10.92
N ASP A 657 -5.26 21.22 11.82
CA ASP A 657 -4.96 21.21 13.25
C ASP A 657 -5.13 19.81 13.86
N GLU A 658 -6.06 19.00 13.35
CA GLU A 658 -6.37 17.66 13.86
C GLU A 658 -5.30 16.61 13.56
N THR A 659 -4.62 16.72 12.41
CA THR A 659 -3.67 15.70 11.93
C THR A 659 -2.23 16.17 11.92
N ALA A 660 -1.99 17.48 12.07
CA ALA A 660 -0.71 18.16 11.86
C ALA A 660 -0.02 17.77 10.53
N GLN A 661 -0.80 17.25 9.56
CA GLN A 661 -0.31 16.73 8.31
C GLN A 661 -0.13 17.84 7.29
N ILE A 662 0.93 17.75 6.50
CA ILE A 662 1.23 18.79 5.52
C ILE A 662 0.57 18.41 4.21
N CYS A 663 -0.27 19.32 3.72
CA CYS A 663 -1.02 19.16 2.49
C CYS A 663 -0.63 20.25 1.50
N MET A 664 -0.22 19.85 0.30
CA MET A 664 -0.04 20.75 -0.84
C MET A 664 -1.38 20.96 -1.52
N VAL A 665 -1.72 22.22 -1.81
CA VAL A 665 -3.01 22.60 -2.37
C VAL A 665 -2.82 23.22 -3.75
N SER A 666 -3.52 22.68 -4.74
CA SER A 666 -3.54 23.15 -6.12
C SER A 666 -4.98 23.05 -6.67
N PRO A 667 -5.29 23.61 -7.85
CA PRO A 667 -6.62 23.44 -8.42
C PRO A 667 -6.93 21.98 -8.74
N TRP A 668 -8.20 21.60 -8.62
CA TRP A 668 -8.66 20.29 -9.09
C TRP A 668 -8.91 20.31 -10.60
N MET A 669 -8.20 19.48 -11.35
CA MET A 669 -8.40 19.33 -12.79
C MET A 669 -9.45 18.26 -13.07
N THR A 670 -10.63 18.64 -13.60
CA THR A 670 -11.76 17.71 -13.75
C THR A 670 -11.50 16.64 -14.83
N ASN A 671 -10.73 16.99 -15.85
CA ASN A 671 -10.32 16.10 -16.93
C ASN A 671 -9.24 15.09 -16.52
N GLY A 672 -8.71 15.19 -15.29
CA GLY A 672 -7.73 14.24 -14.74
C GLY A 672 -6.36 14.32 -15.43
N ASP A 673 -5.61 13.22 -15.36
CA ASP A 673 -4.32 13.08 -16.04
C ASP A 673 -4.47 12.79 -17.55
N LEU A 674 -3.39 13.00 -18.29
CA LEU A 674 -3.35 12.88 -19.74
C LEU A 674 -3.72 11.48 -20.23
N ASN A 675 -3.34 10.41 -19.51
CA ASN A 675 -3.71 9.03 -19.86
C ASN A 675 -5.21 8.78 -19.68
N ARG A 676 -5.82 9.33 -18.63
CA ARG A 676 -7.28 9.27 -18.43
C ARG A 676 -8.02 10.08 -19.49
N TYR A 677 -7.59 11.31 -19.73
CA TYR A 677 -8.24 12.20 -20.70
C TYR A 677 -8.24 11.64 -22.12
N LEU A 678 -7.10 11.12 -22.58
CA LEU A 678 -6.95 10.55 -23.93
C LEU A 678 -7.77 9.27 -24.17
N ARG A 679 -8.17 8.56 -23.11
CA ARG A 679 -9.06 7.38 -23.20
C ARG A 679 -10.53 7.76 -23.14
N ALA A 680 -10.86 8.82 -22.41
CA ALA A 680 -12.23 9.25 -22.20
C ALA A 680 -12.79 10.05 -23.40
N VAL A 681 -11.93 10.78 -24.11
CA VAL A 681 -12.31 11.64 -25.23
C VAL A 681 -11.80 11.04 -26.54
N ILE A 682 -12.70 10.84 -27.50
CA ILE A 682 -12.41 10.09 -28.74
C ILE A 682 -11.62 10.95 -29.75
N ASP A 683 -11.96 12.24 -29.89
CA ASP A 683 -11.35 13.16 -30.86
C ASP A 683 -10.47 14.21 -30.18
N VAL A 684 -9.41 13.75 -29.52
CA VAL A 684 -8.49 14.62 -28.77
C VAL A 684 -7.43 15.23 -29.67
N PRO A 685 -7.16 16.55 -29.58
CA PRO A 685 -6.02 17.17 -30.24
C PRO A 685 -4.68 16.76 -29.58
N ARG A 686 -4.20 15.56 -29.89
CA ARG A 686 -2.97 14.95 -29.33
C ARG A 686 -1.72 15.80 -29.54
N LEU A 687 -1.53 16.31 -30.76
CA LEU A 687 -0.38 17.14 -31.13
C LEU A 687 -0.35 18.47 -30.34
N PRO A 688 -1.45 19.23 -30.25
CA PRO A 688 -1.53 20.39 -29.37
C PRO A 688 -1.27 20.09 -27.88
N LEU A 689 -1.71 18.94 -27.35
CA LEU A 689 -1.39 18.55 -25.96
C LEU A 689 0.10 18.25 -25.76
N LEU A 690 0.76 17.59 -26.71
CA LEU A 690 2.21 17.37 -26.66
C LEU A 690 2.99 18.69 -26.77
N SER A 691 2.47 19.63 -27.56
CA SER A 691 3.01 20.99 -27.63
C SER A 691 2.89 21.70 -26.28
N ASP A 692 1.75 21.62 -25.61
CA ASP A 692 1.56 22.16 -24.25
C ASP A 692 2.60 21.58 -23.26
N VAL A 693 2.80 20.25 -23.27
CA VAL A 693 3.78 19.56 -22.40
C VAL A 693 5.20 20.09 -22.60
N ILE A 694 5.66 20.25 -23.86
CA ILE A 694 7.02 20.70 -24.12
C ILE A 694 7.24 22.18 -23.79
N HIS A 695 6.22 23.04 -23.96
CA HIS A 695 6.30 24.44 -23.53
C HIS A 695 6.40 24.56 -22.00
N GLY A 696 5.65 23.75 -21.26
CA GLY A 696 5.80 23.65 -19.81
C GLY A 696 7.21 23.19 -19.41
N LEU A 697 7.76 22.18 -20.12
CA LEU A 697 9.07 21.63 -19.80
C LEU A 697 10.21 22.62 -20.12
N ASP A 698 10.10 23.33 -21.25
CA ASP A 698 11.04 24.39 -21.65
C ASP A 698 11.08 25.53 -20.62
N TYR A 699 9.91 25.94 -20.13
CA TYR A 699 9.81 26.94 -19.07
C TYR A 699 10.58 26.50 -17.82
N LEU A 700 10.38 25.25 -17.35
CA LEU A 700 11.13 24.70 -16.21
C LEU A 700 12.65 24.69 -16.47
N HIS A 701 13.08 24.23 -17.65
CA HIS A 701 14.51 24.13 -18.00
C HIS A 701 15.20 25.51 -18.05
N LYS A 702 14.51 26.54 -18.56
CA LYS A 702 15.02 27.94 -18.61
C LYS A 702 15.25 28.55 -17.23
N ILE A 703 14.48 28.14 -16.24
CA ILE A 703 14.65 28.52 -14.83
C ILE A 703 15.43 27.49 -14.01
N LYS A 704 16.10 26.54 -14.67
CA LYS A 704 16.99 25.51 -14.08
C LYS A 704 16.27 24.54 -13.14
N ILE A 705 14.99 24.27 -13.40
CA ILE A 705 14.23 23.19 -12.75
C ILE A 705 14.18 21.99 -13.70
N VAL A 706 14.53 20.81 -13.19
CA VAL A 706 14.40 19.52 -13.90
C VAL A 706 13.17 18.80 -13.34
N HIS A 707 12.32 18.24 -14.20
CA HIS A 707 11.09 17.58 -13.76
C HIS A 707 11.37 16.25 -13.05
N ALA A 708 12.26 15.41 -13.60
CA ALA A 708 12.78 14.16 -13.03
C ALA A 708 11.80 12.99 -12.82
N ASP A 709 10.50 13.14 -13.12
CA ASP A 709 9.51 12.04 -13.16
C ASP A 709 8.41 12.36 -14.19
N LEU A 710 8.82 12.82 -15.39
CA LEU A 710 7.87 13.18 -16.44
C LEU A 710 7.26 11.90 -17.06
N LYS A 711 5.94 11.78 -16.96
CA LYS A 711 5.11 10.69 -17.52
C LYS A 711 3.69 11.22 -17.72
N ALA A 712 2.90 10.60 -18.58
CA ALA A 712 1.54 11.10 -18.86
C ALA A 712 0.64 11.14 -17.60
N ALA A 713 0.89 10.29 -16.60
CA ALA A 713 0.20 10.33 -15.31
C ALA A 713 0.51 11.59 -14.46
N ASN A 714 1.62 12.28 -14.72
CA ASN A 714 2.01 13.53 -14.06
C ASN A 714 1.71 14.76 -14.94
N VAL A 715 1.00 14.58 -16.06
CA VAL A 715 0.49 15.67 -16.89
C VAL A 715 -1.01 15.75 -16.68
N LEU A 716 -1.50 16.83 -16.08
CA LEU A 716 -2.93 17.07 -15.89
C LEU A 716 -3.51 17.83 -17.08
N VAL A 717 -4.80 17.63 -17.34
CA VAL A 717 -5.53 18.34 -18.40
C VAL A 717 -6.52 19.31 -17.76
N SER A 718 -6.44 20.59 -18.11
CA SER A 718 -7.36 21.62 -17.60
C SER A 718 -8.76 21.48 -18.20
N ASP A 719 -9.73 22.18 -17.63
CA ASP A 719 -11.13 22.11 -18.06
C ASP A 719 -11.33 22.61 -19.51
N ILE A 720 -10.45 23.49 -20.00
CA ILE A 720 -10.41 23.95 -21.40
C ILE A 720 -9.55 23.06 -22.32
N GLY A 721 -9.11 21.90 -21.83
CA GLY A 721 -8.37 20.89 -22.59
C GLY A 721 -6.89 21.23 -22.82
N ARG A 722 -6.24 21.99 -21.93
CA ARG A 722 -4.80 22.32 -21.98
C ARG A 722 -3.98 21.39 -21.10
N ALA A 723 -2.83 20.93 -21.57
CA ALA A 723 -1.96 20.09 -20.74
C ALA A 723 -1.10 20.95 -19.78
N MET A 724 -0.94 20.48 -18.55
CA MET A 724 -0.20 21.15 -17.48
C MET A 724 0.68 20.14 -16.76
N LEU A 725 1.97 20.44 -16.60
CA LEU A 725 2.89 19.59 -15.83
C LEU A 725 2.60 19.71 -14.33
N ALA A 726 2.58 18.57 -13.64
CA ALA A 726 2.46 18.46 -12.19
C ALA A 726 3.58 17.59 -11.62
N ASP A 727 3.74 17.61 -10.29
CA ASP A 727 4.70 16.75 -9.58
C ASP A 727 6.19 16.90 -10.01
N PHE A 728 6.55 18.04 -10.61
CA PHE A 728 7.94 18.40 -10.91
C PHE A 728 8.72 18.75 -9.63
N GLY A 729 10.02 18.44 -9.60
CA GLY A 729 10.92 18.80 -8.48
C GLY A 729 10.71 17.97 -7.20
N ILE A 730 9.51 17.45 -6.95
CA ILE A 730 9.15 16.72 -5.71
C ILE A 730 9.77 15.31 -5.66
N SER A 731 9.95 14.65 -6.81
CA SER A 731 10.44 13.26 -6.93
C SER A 731 11.92 13.06 -6.59
N HIS A 732 12.78 14.05 -6.86
CA HIS A 732 14.22 13.99 -6.55
C HIS A 732 14.55 14.14 -5.05
N ILE A 733 13.55 14.48 -4.23
CA ILE A 733 13.77 14.91 -2.85
C ILE A 733 13.31 13.86 -1.84
N ALA A 734 12.27 13.09 -2.18
CA ALA A 734 11.93 11.87 -1.45
C ALA A 734 13.09 10.85 -1.47
N SER A 735 13.95 10.92 -2.49
CA SER A 735 15.11 10.05 -2.63
C SER A 735 16.36 10.52 -1.89
N THR A 736 16.51 11.82 -1.57
CA THR A 736 17.73 12.32 -0.91
C THR A 736 17.85 11.87 0.56
N ARG A 737 16.78 11.36 1.18
CA ARG A 737 16.82 10.71 2.51
C ARG A 737 16.96 9.19 2.48
N LEU A 738 16.81 8.55 1.31
CA LEU A 738 17.09 7.12 1.13
C LEU A 738 18.56 6.86 0.76
N ALA A 739 19.42 7.87 0.84
CA ALA A 739 20.84 7.83 0.50
C ALA A 739 21.73 6.94 1.42
N THR A 740 21.13 6.04 2.23
CA THR A 740 21.84 4.94 2.89
C THR A 740 21.47 3.56 2.35
N THR A 741 20.60 3.49 1.33
CA THR A 741 20.34 2.26 0.57
C THR A 741 20.40 2.59 -0.92
N THR A 742 21.55 2.25 -1.51
CA THR A 742 21.82 2.35 -2.93
C THR A 742 20.67 1.70 -3.74
N ILE A 743 20.22 2.43 -4.77
CA ILE A 743 19.32 2.01 -5.89
C ILE A 743 17.79 2.25 -5.72
N VAL A 744 17.28 2.88 -4.64
CA VAL A 744 15.81 3.18 -4.52
C VAL A 744 15.39 4.55 -5.09
N SER A 745 16.25 5.24 -5.85
CA SER A 745 16.12 6.69 -6.09
C SER A 745 15.80 7.12 -7.55
N LEU A 746 15.40 6.22 -8.45
CA LEU A 746 15.41 6.52 -9.89
C LEU A 746 14.05 6.41 -10.57
N GLY A 747 13.13 7.32 -10.19
CA GLY A 747 11.86 7.54 -10.91
C GLY A 747 11.06 6.26 -11.20
N THR A 748 10.20 6.32 -12.21
CA THR A 748 9.50 5.14 -12.72
C THR A 748 10.35 4.48 -13.82
N PRO A 749 10.95 3.27 -13.63
CA PRO A 749 12.06 2.75 -14.46
C PRO A 749 11.82 2.68 -15.97
N GLN A 750 10.57 2.62 -16.42
CA GLN A 750 10.19 2.59 -17.84
C GLN A 750 10.32 3.96 -18.53
N TRP A 751 10.31 5.06 -17.78
CA TRP A 751 10.45 6.44 -18.28
C TRP A 751 11.83 7.03 -17.99
N THR A 752 12.59 6.42 -17.08
CA THR A 752 13.92 6.89 -16.67
C THR A 752 14.93 6.77 -17.82
N ALA A 753 15.74 7.82 -17.99
CA ALA A 753 16.82 7.87 -18.98
C ALA A 753 17.97 6.91 -18.61
N PRO A 754 18.68 6.33 -19.59
CA PRO A 754 19.69 5.29 -19.35
C PRO A 754 20.85 5.75 -18.46
N GLU A 755 21.30 7.00 -18.60
CA GLU A 755 22.39 7.56 -17.80
C GLU A 755 22.04 7.66 -16.31
N LEU A 756 20.77 7.90 -15.99
CA LEU A 756 20.28 7.91 -14.62
C LEU A 756 20.13 6.48 -14.09
N ALA A 757 19.69 5.57 -14.95
CA ALA A 757 19.44 4.17 -14.61
C ALA A 757 20.70 3.32 -14.42
N ILE A 758 21.82 3.72 -15.05
CA ILE A 758 23.08 2.94 -15.15
C ILE A 758 24.23 3.59 -14.35
N GLY A 759 24.16 4.90 -14.08
CA GLY A 759 25.24 5.62 -13.41
C GLY A 759 25.36 5.36 -11.90
N ASP A 760 26.52 5.71 -11.34
CA ASP A 760 26.90 5.53 -9.93
C ASP A 760 26.09 6.41 -8.93
N GLY A 761 25.00 7.04 -9.39
CA GLY A 761 24.19 7.97 -8.59
C GLY A 761 24.84 9.33 -8.32
N ILE A 762 26.03 9.60 -8.86
CA ILE A 762 26.80 10.83 -8.64
C ILE A 762 26.22 12.01 -9.42
N ASN A 763 25.70 11.78 -10.62
CA ASN A 763 25.09 12.80 -11.47
C ASN A 763 23.55 12.69 -11.37
N GLY A 764 22.90 13.72 -10.80
CA GLY A 764 21.45 13.79 -10.71
C GLY A 764 20.76 14.02 -12.07
N PRO A 765 19.41 14.03 -12.11
CA PRO A 765 18.62 14.32 -13.30
C PRO A 765 19.02 15.63 -13.97
N THR A 766 19.02 15.60 -15.30
CA THR A 766 19.38 16.73 -16.16
C THR A 766 18.20 17.11 -17.06
N PRO A 767 18.20 18.32 -17.65
CA PRO A 767 17.24 18.67 -18.69
C PRO A 767 17.18 17.64 -19.82
N LYS A 768 18.31 17.00 -20.17
CA LYS A 768 18.37 15.98 -21.23
C LYS A 768 17.77 14.65 -20.80
N SER A 769 17.75 14.33 -19.51
CA SER A 769 17.02 13.17 -18.98
C SER A 769 15.49 13.36 -19.03
N ASP A 770 14.99 14.59 -18.86
CA ASP A 770 13.58 14.91 -19.09
C ASP A 770 13.20 14.78 -20.56
N ILE A 771 14.12 15.07 -21.49
CA ILE A 771 13.87 14.92 -22.95
C ILE A 771 13.67 13.45 -23.34
N TRP A 772 14.38 12.52 -22.69
CA TRP A 772 14.10 11.08 -22.84
C TRP A 772 12.69 10.75 -22.34
N SER A 773 12.35 11.23 -21.14
CA SER A 773 11.04 11.03 -20.51
C SER A 773 9.90 11.64 -21.34
N PHE A 774 10.13 12.80 -21.97
CA PHE A 774 9.21 13.41 -22.92
C PHE A 774 8.97 12.51 -24.14
N GLY A 775 10.02 11.88 -24.69
CA GLY A 775 9.87 10.86 -25.73
C GLY A 775 8.96 9.71 -25.30
N CYS A 776 9.06 9.28 -24.04
CA CYS A 776 8.15 8.28 -23.45
C CYS A 776 6.71 8.79 -23.34
N VAL A 777 6.48 10.06 -23.00
CA VAL A 777 5.14 10.67 -23.02
C VAL A 777 4.56 10.70 -24.44
N VAL A 778 5.36 11.09 -25.45
CA VAL A 778 4.93 11.03 -26.86
C VAL A 778 4.53 9.61 -27.24
N TYR A 779 5.30 8.60 -26.80
CA TYR A 779 4.96 7.19 -27.00
C TYR A 779 3.61 6.82 -26.35
N GLU A 780 3.38 7.19 -25.09
CA GLU A 780 2.10 6.95 -24.39
C GLU A 780 0.91 7.58 -25.12
N VAL A 781 1.04 8.84 -25.57
CA VAL A 781 -0.03 9.55 -26.28
C VAL A 781 -0.39 8.87 -27.60
N VAL A 782 0.62 8.35 -28.31
CA VAL A 782 0.44 7.66 -29.59
C VAL A 782 -0.10 6.24 -29.41
N GLN A 783 0.29 5.55 -28.32
CA GLN A 783 -0.10 4.17 -28.02
C GLN A 783 -1.32 4.07 -27.10
N VAL A 784 -2.03 5.17 -26.85
CA VAL A 784 -3.14 5.18 -25.89
C VAL A 784 -4.25 4.17 -26.23
N LEU A 785 -4.49 3.91 -27.52
CA LEU A 785 -5.50 2.95 -28.00
C LEU A 785 -5.08 1.49 -27.79
N THR A 786 -3.78 1.20 -27.77
CA THR A 786 -3.25 -0.15 -27.49
C THR A 786 -3.01 -0.36 -25.99
N GLY A 787 -3.00 0.72 -25.20
CA GLY A 787 -2.71 0.69 -23.77
C GLY A 787 -1.24 0.37 -23.44
N ASN A 788 -0.36 0.39 -24.45
CA ASN A 788 1.04 0.05 -24.30
C ASN A 788 1.82 1.21 -23.67
N THR A 789 2.60 0.92 -22.63
CA THR A 789 3.57 1.86 -22.06
C THR A 789 4.95 1.65 -22.68
N PRO A 790 5.88 2.60 -22.51
CA PRO A 790 7.27 2.39 -22.92
C PRO A 790 7.80 1.07 -22.37
N PHE A 791 8.49 0.29 -23.23
CA PHE A 791 9.09 -1.00 -22.89
C PHE A 791 8.12 -2.10 -22.43
N HIS A 792 6.83 -2.03 -22.76
CA HIS A 792 5.80 -2.99 -22.29
C HIS A 792 6.09 -4.48 -22.60
N TRP A 793 6.98 -4.80 -23.54
CA TRP A 793 7.40 -6.18 -23.86
C TRP A 793 8.42 -6.77 -22.86
N TYR A 794 9.05 -5.95 -22.01
CA TYR A 794 9.86 -6.43 -20.90
C TYR A 794 8.99 -6.69 -19.67
N ARG A 795 9.11 -7.89 -19.09
CA ARG A 795 8.27 -8.34 -17.96
C ARG A 795 8.72 -7.77 -16.62
N MET A 796 10.00 -7.42 -16.50
CA MET A 796 10.61 -6.97 -15.25
C MET A 796 11.49 -5.74 -15.50
N SER A 797 11.52 -4.79 -14.55
CA SER A 797 12.33 -3.56 -14.68
C SER A 797 13.82 -3.84 -14.88
N HIS A 798 14.39 -4.88 -14.26
CA HIS A 798 15.80 -5.24 -14.46
C HIS A 798 16.11 -5.70 -15.89
N GLN A 799 15.12 -6.22 -16.65
CA GLN A 799 15.31 -6.58 -18.05
C GLN A 799 15.44 -5.32 -18.92
N ILE A 800 14.66 -4.29 -18.60
CA ILE A 800 14.76 -2.97 -19.22
C ILE A 800 16.15 -2.39 -18.93
N LEU A 801 16.57 -2.40 -17.65
CA LEU A 801 17.89 -1.92 -17.24
C LEU A 801 19.02 -2.70 -17.94
N ALA A 802 18.93 -4.03 -18.01
CA ALA A 802 19.93 -4.86 -18.67
C ALA A 802 19.97 -4.65 -20.19
N ALA A 803 18.83 -4.34 -20.81
CA ALA A 803 18.78 -3.99 -22.24
C ALA A 803 19.29 -2.56 -22.49
N MET A 804 19.02 -1.64 -21.56
CA MET A 804 19.59 -0.28 -21.58
C MET A 804 21.11 -0.31 -21.40
N MET A 805 21.65 -1.12 -20.48
CA MET A 805 23.10 -1.30 -20.30
C MET A 805 23.80 -1.83 -21.56
N ARG A 806 23.10 -2.63 -22.37
CA ARG A 806 23.62 -3.15 -23.64
C ARG A 806 23.36 -2.23 -24.82
N HIS A 807 22.78 -1.05 -24.60
CA HIS A 807 22.35 -0.10 -25.62
C HIS A 807 21.46 -0.75 -26.70
N SER A 808 20.70 -1.77 -26.31
CA SER A 808 20.02 -2.68 -27.24
C SER A 808 18.50 -2.50 -27.28
N ALA A 809 17.94 -1.54 -26.52
CA ALA A 809 16.51 -1.32 -26.40
C ALA A 809 16.12 0.17 -26.43
N THR A 810 15.08 0.53 -27.16
CA THR A 810 14.35 1.80 -26.98
C THR A 810 12.84 1.53 -27.00
N PRO A 811 11.98 2.46 -26.55
CA PRO A 811 10.53 2.29 -26.65
C PRO A 811 10.01 2.09 -28.10
N LEU A 812 10.84 2.31 -29.12
CA LEU A 812 10.46 2.17 -30.54
C LEU A 812 10.77 0.78 -31.16
N GLN A 813 11.41 -0.14 -30.45
CA GLN A 813 11.89 -1.45 -30.96
C GLN A 813 10.85 -2.60 -30.85
N VAL A 814 9.58 -2.35 -31.20
CA VAL A 814 8.50 -3.35 -31.15
C VAL A 814 8.72 -4.47 -32.21
N PRO A 815 8.52 -5.77 -31.90
CA PRO A 815 8.38 -6.82 -32.89
C PRO A 815 7.16 -6.57 -33.78
N ILE A 816 7.33 -6.74 -35.09
CA ILE A 816 6.33 -6.44 -36.12
C ILE A 816 5.18 -7.47 -36.06
N GLU A 817 4.29 -7.39 -35.07
CA GLU A 817 3.05 -8.21 -35.09
C GLU A 817 1.76 -7.51 -34.61
N ASP A 818 1.81 -6.32 -34.02
CA ASP A 818 0.57 -5.59 -33.65
C ASP A 818 0.40 -4.31 -34.48
N GLY A 819 -0.46 -4.38 -35.49
CA GLY A 819 -1.34 -3.29 -35.95
C GLY A 819 -0.77 -1.87 -36.11
N ALA A 820 0.53 -1.71 -36.37
CA ALA A 820 1.19 -0.41 -36.45
C ALA A 820 0.87 0.33 -37.76
N SER A 821 -0.37 0.79 -37.89
CA SER A 821 -0.69 1.95 -38.71
C SER A 821 -0.90 3.15 -37.77
N GLN A 822 -0.37 4.32 -38.15
CA GLN A 822 -0.63 5.66 -37.55
C GLN A 822 0.38 6.27 -36.55
N ILE A 823 1.67 5.91 -36.51
CA ILE A 823 2.67 6.88 -36.02
C ILE A 823 3.18 7.69 -37.21
N ASP A 824 2.86 8.98 -37.27
CA ASP A 824 3.46 9.89 -38.27
C ASP A 824 4.98 9.75 -38.26
N GLY A 825 5.59 9.57 -39.44
CA GLY A 825 7.03 9.35 -39.59
C GLY A 825 7.85 10.48 -38.96
N ARG A 826 7.31 11.71 -38.96
CA ARG A 826 7.94 12.87 -38.32
C ARG A 826 7.99 12.74 -36.80
N LEU A 827 6.88 12.37 -36.15
CA LEU A 827 6.85 12.10 -34.70
C LEU A 827 7.75 10.93 -34.30
N ARG A 828 7.77 9.87 -35.12
CA ARG A 828 8.68 8.74 -34.89
C ARG A 828 10.15 9.17 -34.94
N ASN A 829 10.52 10.03 -35.89
CA ASN A 829 11.88 10.54 -36.00
C ASN A 829 12.26 11.43 -34.81
N MET A 830 11.34 12.28 -34.35
CA MET A 830 11.55 13.04 -33.12
C MET A 830 11.81 12.10 -31.94
N MET A 831 10.98 11.07 -31.75
CA MET A 831 11.13 10.12 -30.64
C MET A 831 12.48 9.39 -30.69
N LYS A 832 12.97 9.02 -31.88
CA LYS A 832 14.31 8.43 -32.04
C LYS A 832 15.41 9.38 -31.52
N ARG A 833 15.29 10.69 -31.76
CA ARG A 833 16.24 11.68 -31.26
C ARG A 833 16.15 11.86 -29.74
N CYS A 834 14.95 11.79 -29.15
CA CYS A 834 14.77 11.78 -27.70
C CYS A 834 15.37 10.54 -27.04
N PHE A 835 15.29 9.37 -27.68
CA PHE A 835 15.83 8.11 -27.18
C PHE A 835 17.31 7.86 -27.52
N ASN A 836 18.09 8.93 -27.76
CA ASN A 836 19.52 8.78 -27.96
C ASN A 836 20.20 8.41 -26.62
N TYR A 837 20.99 7.34 -26.63
CA TYR A 837 21.75 6.90 -25.44
C TYR A 837 22.84 7.90 -25.04
N VAL A 838 23.38 8.64 -26.00
CA VAL A 838 24.32 9.72 -25.73
C VAL A 838 23.53 10.97 -25.32
N GLU A 839 23.57 11.30 -24.02
CA GLU A 839 22.77 12.38 -23.41
C GLU A 839 22.86 13.71 -24.17
N LYS A 840 24.08 14.14 -24.51
CA LYS A 840 24.35 15.41 -25.20
C LYS A 840 23.74 15.50 -26.60
N ASP A 841 23.50 14.36 -27.26
CA ASP A 841 23.00 14.29 -28.63
C ASP A 841 21.46 14.31 -28.70
N ARG A 842 20.77 14.23 -27.55
CA ARG A 842 19.33 14.46 -27.48
C ARG A 842 19.02 15.92 -27.82
N PRO A 843 17.86 16.23 -28.42
CA PRO A 843 17.44 17.61 -28.66
C PRO A 843 17.27 18.39 -27.34
N THR A 844 17.26 19.71 -27.42
CA THR A 844 16.79 20.58 -26.34
C THR A 844 15.26 20.70 -26.40
N SER A 845 14.65 21.19 -25.31
CA SER A 845 13.22 21.54 -25.31
C SER A 845 12.87 22.56 -26.41
N GLY A 846 13.74 23.54 -26.64
CA GLY A 846 13.63 24.51 -27.73
C GLY A 846 13.65 23.88 -29.12
N ASP A 847 14.53 22.91 -29.38
CA ASP A 847 14.57 22.18 -30.66
C ASP A 847 13.25 21.42 -30.92
N ILE A 848 12.64 20.87 -29.87
CA ILE A 848 11.36 20.16 -29.96
C ILE A 848 10.20 21.16 -30.18
N ILE A 849 10.22 22.31 -29.51
CA ILE A 849 9.25 23.38 -29.77
C ILE A 849 9.30 23.80 -31.24
N GLN A 850 10.50 24.02 -31.78
CA GLN A 850 10.69 24.36 -33.19
C GLN A 850 10.13 23.28 -34.11
N PHE A 851 10.33 22.00 -33.78
CA PHE A 851 9.69 20.88 -34.49
C PHE A 851 8.15 20.98 -34.49
N PHE A 852 7.51 21.30 -33.36
CA PHE A 852 6.05 21.49 -33.32
C PHE A 852 5.58 22.72 -34.11
N VAL A 853 6.37 23.79 -34.16
CA VAL A 853 6.10 24.98 -34.99
C VAL A 853 6.13 24.61 -36.48
N GLU A 854 7.13 23.83 -36.91
CA GLU A 854 7.26 23.36 -38.30
C GLU A 854 6.14 22.41 -38.75
N LEU A 855 5.48 21.73 -37.81
CA LEU A 855 4.29 20.92 -38.11
C LEU A 855 3.06 21.77 -38.47
N ASN A 856 3.10 23.09 -38.28
CA ASN A 856 2.03 24.05 -38.56
C ASN A 856 0.66 23.59 -38.01
N ILE A 857 0.66 23.19 -36.74
CA ILE A 857 -0.51 22.60 -36.07
C ILE A 857 -1.56 23.69 -35.82
N VAL A 858 -2.76 23.50 -36.38
CA VAL A 858 -3.91 24.37 -36.10
C VAL A 858 -4.50 23.99 -34.74
N ASP A 859 -4.33 24.85 -33.74
CA ASP A 859 -4.92 24.67 -32.41
C ASP A 859 -6.18 25.53 -32.25
N LYS A 860 -7.35 24.89 -32.25
CA LYS A 860 -8.66 25.54 -32.09
C LYS A 860 -9.14 25.61 -30.64
N ARG A 861 -8.36 25.11 -29.68
CA ARG A 861 -8.72 25.13 -28.26
C ARG A 861 -8.68 26.56 -27.70
N PRO A 862 -9.47 26.90 -26.67
CA PRO A 862 -9.43 28.22 -26.03
C PRO A 862 -8.02 28.59 -25.57
N LEU A 863 -7.64 29.87 -25.72
CA LEU A 863 -6.32 30.35 -25.27
C LEU A 863 -6.16 30.18 -23.75
N PRO A 864 -4.95 29.90 -23.25
CA PRO A 864 -4.72 29.73 -21.81
C PRO A 864 -5.09 30.96 -20.96
N THR A 865 -5.09 32.16 -21.53
CA THR A 865 -5.53 33.40 -20.87
C THR A 865 -7.01 33.39 -20.50
N ASN A 866 -7.80 32.49 -21.11
CA ASN A 866 -9.23 32.32 -20.82
C ASN A 866 -9.47 31.22 -19.78
N ASP A 867 -8.42 30.58 -19.27
CA ASP A 867 -8.55 29.55 -18.24
C ASP A 867 -8.81 30.23 -16.88
N THR A 868 -10.06 30.13 -16.42
CA THR A 868 -10.49 30.69 -15.13
C THR A 868 -9.70 30.11 -13.96
N VAL A 869 -9.15 28.89 -14.09
CA VAL A 869 -8.36 28.23 -13.05
C VAL A 869 -6.98 28.88 -12.90
N LEU A 870 -6.32 29.21 -14.02
CA LEU A 870 -5.05 29.95 -14.02
C LEU A 870 -5.22 31.36 -13.44
N LEU A 871 -6.33 32.03 -13.77
CA LEU A 871 -6.66 33.36 -13.25
C LEU A 871 -7.02 33.35 -11.75
N ALA A 872 -7.73 32.31 -11.28
CA ALA A 872 -8.12 32.16 -9.88
C ALA A 872 -6.91 31.89 -8.97
N ALA A 873 -5.92 31.14 -9.45
CA ALA A 873 -4.72 30.80 -8.69
C ALA A 873 -3.92 32.02 -8.21
N ARG A 874 -3.73 33.00 -9.09
CA ARG A 874 -3.01 34.25 -8.77
C ARG A 874 -3.71 35.10 -7.73
N LYS A 875 -5.04 35.00 -7.62
CA LYS A 875 -5.87 35.78 -6.68
C LYS A 875 -6.06 35.11 -5.31
N ALA A 876 -5.64 33.87 -5.13
CA ALA A 876 -6.02 33.04 -3.98
C ALA A 876 -4.97 32.99 -2.83
N ARG A 877 -3.84 33.70 -2.97
CA ARG A 877 -2.77 33.78 -1.94
C ARG A 877 -3.17 34.70 -0.78
N ALA A 878 -2.66 34.43 0.42
CA ALA A 878 -3.04 35.17 1.62
C ALA A 878 -2.43 36.59 1.65
N ASP A 879 -3.28 37.61 1.83
CA ASP A 879 -2.85 38.99 2.14
C ASP A 879 -2.28 39.03 3.58
N ILE A 880 -0.97 39.02 3.72
CA ILE A 880 -0.29 39.18 5.02
C ILE A 880 0.37 40.56 5.06
N LYS A 881 -0.11 41.43 5.96
CA LYS A 881 0.49 42.75 6.21
C LYS A 881 1.70 42.60 7.14
N ILE A 882 2.90 42.87 6.64
CA ILE A 882 4.16 42.77 7.39
C ILE A 882 4.59 44.15 7.88
N ASP A 883 5.17 44.24 9.08
CA ASP A 883 5.70 45.46 9.67
C ASP A 883 7.14 45.73 9.18
N TYR A 884 7.24 46.57 8.15
CA TYR A 884 8.51 46.87 7.46
C TYR A 884 9.52 47.62 8.31
N ASP A 885 9.08 48.51 9.18
CA ASP A 885 9.98 49.26 10.07
C ASP A 885 10.71 48.32 11.03
N ARG A 886 10.02 47.27 11.47
CA ARG A 886 10.60 46.24 12.33
C ARG A 886 11.61 45.36 11.60
N VAL A 887 11.32 44.97 10.36
CA VAL A 887 12.25 44.17 9.53
C VAL A 887 13.49 44.98 9.15
N TYR A 888 13.31 46.22 8.72
CA TYR A 888 14.41 47.12 8.34
C TYR A 888 15.33 47.45 9.52
N LYS A 889 14.77 47.74 10.70
CA LYS A 889 15.56 47.93 11.94
C LYS A 889 16.39 46.70 12.29
N MET A 890 15.82 45.49 12.19
CA MET A 890 16.55 44.25 12.46
C MET A 890 17.66 43.96 11.45
N LEU A 891 17.43 44.17 10.15
CA LEU A 891 18.45 43.99 9.12
C LEU A 891 19.62 44.97 9.30
N ARG A 892 19.33 46.21 9.73
CA ARG A 892 20.34 47.20 10.10
C ARG A 892 21.15 46.76 11.32
N THR A 893 20.50 46.21 12.36
CA THR A 893 21.20 45.64 13.51
C THR A 893 22.11 44.47 13.13
N ILE A 894 21.67 43.59 12.23
CA ILE A 894 22.48 42.46 11.74
C ILE A 894 23.69 42.94 10.94
N ARG A 895 23.51 43.96 10.09
CA ARG A 895 24.61 44.61 9.34
C ARG A 895 25.68 45.18 10.27
N ASP A 896 25.27 45.74 11.39
CA ASP A 896 26.14 46.46 12.32
C ASP A 896 26.73 45.52 13.41
N THR A 897 26.45 44.20 13.37
CA THR A 897 26.98 43.19 14.33
C THR A 897 28.30 42.57 13.82
N PRO A 898 29.42 42.67 14.56
CA PRO A 898 30.69 42.04 14.19
C PRO A 898 30.60 40.50 14.19
N LEU A 899 31.29 39.85 13.24
CA LEU A 899 31.47 38.39 13.25
C LEU A 899 32.43 38.00 14.38
N GLU A 900 32.03 37.15 15.32
CA GLU A 900 32.93 36.52 16.28
C GLU A 900 34.01 35.75 15.51
N GLN A 901 35.27 36.20 15.61
CA GLN A 901 36.43 35.48 15.08
C GLN A 901 36.72 34.26 15.97
N ASP A 902 37.01 33.13 15.33
CA ASP A 902 37.50 31.90 15.96
C ASP A 902 38.66 32.21 16.93
N GLN A 903 38.39 32.15 18.24
CA GLN A 903 39.44 31.91 19.22
C GLN A 903 39.95 30.49 18.97
N LYS A 904 41.03 30.38 18.21
CA LYS A 904 41.88 29.19 18.18
C LYS A 904 42.34 28.91 19.61
N SER A 905 41.92 27.79 20.17
CA SER A 905 42.65 27.12 21.25
C SER A 905 43.88 26.45 20.63
N ASP A 906 44.99 27.19 20.58
CA ASP A 906 46.30 26.58 20.70
C ASP A 906 46.40 26.11 22.16
N ASP A 907 46.14 24.83 22.42
CA ASP A 907 46.66 24.13 23.59
C ASP A 907 46.56 22.61 23.39
N GLU A 908 47.62 21.94 23.83
CA GLU A 908 47.86 20.48 23.89
C GLU A 908 48.51 19.81 22.66
N VAL A 909 49.77 20.20 22.46
CA VAL A 909 50.89 19.25 22.37
C VAL A 909 51.05 18.55 23.73
N GLN A 910 50.76 17.25 23.80
CA GLN A 910 51.56 16.23 24.49
C GLN A 910 51.09 14.80 24.16
#